data_AF-A0A8J4G1P8-F1
#
_entry.id   AF-A0A8J4G1P8-F1
#
_cell.length_a   1.000
_cell.length_b   1.000
_cell.length_c   1.000
_cell.angle_alpha   90.00
_cell.angle_beta   90.00
_cell.angle_gamma   90.00
#
_symmetry.space_group_name_H-M   'P 1'
#
loop_
_entity.id
_entity.type
_entity.pdbx_description
1 polymer ?
#
loop_
_entity_poly.entity_id
_entity_poly.type
_entity_poly.pdbx_seq_one_letter_code
_entity_poly.pdbx_strand_id
1 'polypeptide(L)'
;MARQILAILLIYLLRTAADNVVCDNQTTIAGQLATSQRRRNRKHCIVAPPQEYVAPKVELKTRQAQKAPGVCSEACYRVATCNEEVGGRCDCPKHLSGWDCSRNATASRLAAYSQAPVLEARSPMACLNNCTMRGHCVLGACICSRGNFTSDCSMSLGPDGKPQLLAGTGYKPRKKRPRIYVYDIPHKYSSWHNPTRLDRSLHWVFWERLIGSGALVENGDDADWYWLPIKLRSTVDGYRLLEVLRYIRTEWPWYDRLQGHRHFVIHTGDTGRGEVASDVRDISANLTWLHHWGLVDDWDTSGWKAAHRPGKDVVVPIYFGARQGLGVVAMSGLHPRAPRWRRTRTLLFAGRICGDHSKPSPHKPWPHCETNRSSGYSQGVRQMVHFYHHNRTGYRIVTGDARYPVDLLNYNWCLAPSGGGHGHRQVLASLVGCLPLIISDSVMQPFEPEMDWDLFGLRVRHEDIPRLHELLAAFSEEDLERKRAALRCAAQHMVFSTIGGALMQEDGRWDAFEFILEILRMQQTYPGLDPKKYAASDAQFRAFLNCGDDDGMAAYGEKLRKTQETWYSPTELPLPPNAADAVIAAERGWNGITIEQFREMLAKYDVQRDPKREVSPLPLCSNSLFDWRGARCRVSRPTLVNFAPGGAACEG
;
A
#
# COMPACT_ATOMS: atom_id res chain seq x y z
N MET A 1 -42.45 20.73 -23.80
CA MET A 1 -41.01 20.75 -23.48
C MET A 1 -40.65 21.38 -22.12
N ALA A 2 -41.44 22.29 -21.52
CA ALA A 2 -41.13 22.84 -20.18
C ALA A 2 -41.49 21.94 -18.96
N ARG A 3 -42.28 20.87 -19.14
CA ARG A 3 -42.69 19.96 -18.04
C ARG A 3 -41.77 18.74 -17.83
N GLN A 4 -40.88 18.41 -18.77
CA GLN A 4 -39.87 17.34 -18.60
C GLN A 4 -38.60 17.82 -17.89
N ILE A 5 -38.34 19.13 -17.88
CA ILE A 5 -37.17 19.71 -17.20
C ILE A 5 -37.39 19.83 -15.68
N LEU A 6 -38.63 20.03 -15.23
CA LEU A 6 -38.96 20.15 -13.80
C LEU A 6 -38.92 18.80 -13.05
N ALA A 7 -39.19 17.68 -13.74
CA ALA A 7 -39.11 16.34 -13.16
C ALA A 7 -37.66 15.85 -12.98
N ILE A 8 -36.73 16.32 -13.82
CA ILE A 8 -35.30 16.00 -13.74
C ILE A 8 -34.62 16.77 -12.59
N LEU A 9 -35.03 18.02 -12.34
CA LEU A 9 -34.54 18.82 -11.22
C LEU A 9 -35.04 18.34 -9.84
N LEU A 10 -36.25 17.80 -9.75
CA LEU A 10 -36.80 17.29 -8.48
C LEU A 10 -36.18 15.95 -8.04
N ILE A 11 -35.75 15.11 -8.99
CA ILE A 11 -35.04 13.84 -8.71
C ILE A 11 -33.57 14.11 -8.31
N TYR A 12 -32.97 15.19 -8.81
CA TYR A 12 -31.60 15.58 -8.46
C TYR A 12 -31.49 16.12 -7.03
N LEU A 13 -32.49 16.88 -6.56
CA LEU A 13 -32.52 17.44 -5.20
C LEU A 13 -32.87 16.44 -4.09
N LEU A 14 -33.56 15.34 -4.41
CA LEU A 14 -33.91 14.30 -3.42
C LEU A 14 -32.80 13.26 -3.20
N ARG A 15 -31.78 13.19 -4.07
CA ARG A 15 -30.63 12.26 -3.90
C ARG A 15 -29.49 12.82 -3.05
N THR A 16 -29.44 14.14 -2.83
CA THR A 16 -28.36 14.78 -2.07
C THR A 16 -28.59 14.85 -0.55
N ALA A 17 -29.70 14.31 -0.04
CA ALA A 17 -30.10 14.45 1.37
C ALA A 17 -30.17 13.12 2.17
N ALA A 18 -29.62 12.01 1.66
CA ALA A 18 -29.74 10.69 2.31
C ALA A 18 -28.54 10.27 3.19
N ASP A 19 -27.42 10.97 3.15
CA ASP A 19 -26.22 10.60 3.92
C ASP A 19 -25.83 11.72 4.89
N ASN A 20 -26.56 11.84 6.00
CA ASN A 20 -26.10 12.43 7.27
C ASN A 20 -27.26 12.38 8.30
N VAL A 21 -27.38 11.26 9.01
CA VAL A 21 -28.21 11.19 10.23
C VAL A 21 -27.36 10.59 11.35
N VAL A 22 -26.90 11.45 12.26
CA VAL A 22 -26.44 11.05 13.59
C VAL A 22 -27.59 11.36 14.55
N CYS A 23 -28.23 10.32 15.10
CA CYS A 23 -29.20 10.47 16.17
C CYS A 23 -28.45 10.51 17.51
N ASP A 24 -28.53 11.63 18.23
CA ASP A 24 -28.05 11.73 19.60
C ASP A 24 -29.11 11.18 20.58
N ASN A 25 -28.68 10.34 21.52
CA ASN A 25 -29.52 9.73 22.54
C ASN A 25 -29.22 10.41 23.88
N GLN A 26 -30.15 11.22 24.38
CA GLN A 26 -30.16 11.62 25.80
C GLN A 26 -31.42 11.11 26.51
N THR A 27 -31.15 10.41 27.60
CA THR A 27 -31.99 9.82 28.65
C THR A 27 -32.93 10.81 29.36
N THR A 28 -34.15 10.38 29.72
CA THR A 28 -34.63 10.24 31.13
C THR A 28 -36.10 9.78 31.27
N ILE A 29 -36.29 8.73 32.08
CA ILE A 29 -37.29 8.50 33.17
C ILE A 29 -38.81 8.31 32.87
N ALA A 30 -39.29 7.18 33.44
CA ALA A 30 -40.62 6.82 34.00
C ALA A 30 -41.83 6.44 33.10
N GLY A 31 -42.45 5.30 33.48
CA GLY A 31 -43.91 5.20 33.58
C GLY A 31 -44.66 4.30 32.60
N GLN A 32 -44.92 3.06 33.02
CA GLN A 32 -46.16 2.27 32.89
C GLN A 32 -46.99 2.21 31.57
N LEU A 33 -47.21 0.95 31.16
CA LEU A 33 -48.47 0.30 30.72
C LEU A 33 -49.19 0.73 29.41
N ALA A 34 -49.33 -0.30 28.56
CA ALA A 34 -50.53 -0.72 27.82
C ALA A 34 -50.85 -0.15 26.42
N THR A 35 -51.01 -1.13 25.50
CA THR A 35 -51.98 -1.23 24.39
C THR A 35 -51.84 -0.39 23.10
N SER A 36 -51.50 -1.13 22.03
CA SER A 36 -52.10 -1.13 20.69
C SER A 36 -51.96 0.08 19.75
N GLN A 37 -51.83 -0.26 18.45
CA GLN A 37 -51.94 0.59 17.25
C GLN A 37 -50.77 1.52 16.89
N ARG A 38 -49.94 1.04 15.95
CA ARG A 38 -48.96 1.86 15.20
C ARG A 38 -49.69 2.85 14.28
N ARG A 39 -49.89 4.09 14.73
CA ARG A 39 -50.17 5.26 13.88
C ARG A 39 -48.87 6.03 13.60
N ARG A 40 -48.65 6.35 12.31
CA ARG A 40 -47.56 7.19 11.81
C ARG A 40 -47.76 8.64 12.27
N ASN A 41 -46.90 9.15 13.16
CA ASN A 41 -46.77 10.58 13.43
C ASN A 41 -45.51 11.12 12.75
N ARG A 42 -45.70 11.99 11.76
CA ARG A 42 -44.65 12.81 11.12
C ARG A 42 -44.20 13.88 12.11
N LYS A 43 -42.98 13.78 12.65
CA LYS A 43 -42.30 14.92 13.30
C LYS A 43 -41.63 15.75 12.21
N HIS A 44 -41.90 17.06 12.22
CA HIS A 44 -41.33 18.04 11.30
C HIS A 44 -39.84 18.24 11.59
N CYS A 45 -38.98 17.93 10.62
CA CYS A 45 -37.58 18.34 10.63
C CYS A 45 -37.47 19.68 9.92
N ILE A 46 -37.08 20.73 10.65
CA ILE A 46 -36.74 22.03 10.06
C ILE A 46 -35.31 21.89 9.51
N VAL A 47 -35.16 22.03 8.20
CA VAL A 47 -33.86 22.07 7.52
C VAL A 47 -33.23 23.43 7.79
N ALA A 48 -32.16 23.47 8.60
CA ALA A 48 -31.27 24.62 8.60
C ALA A 48 -30.48 24.60 7.27
N PRO A 49 -30.40 25.72 6.54
CA PRO A 49 -29.64 25.77 5.30
C PRO A 49 -28.14 25.50 5.57
N PRO A 50 -27.42 24.88 4.63
CA PRO A 50 -25.98 24.68 4.76
C PRO A 50 -25.31 26.03 4.92
N GLN A 51 -24.55 26.22 6.01
CA GLN A 51 -23.61 27.32 6.06
C GLN A 51 -22.61 27.10 4.92
N GLU A 52 -22.63 27.99 3.92
CA GLU A 52 -21.55 28.11 2.95
C GLU A 52 -20.25 28.28 3.74
N TYR A 53 -19.43 27.23 3.78
CA TYR A 53 -18.06 27.38 4.19
C TYR A 53 -17.33 28.10 3.05
N VAL A 54 -17.33 29.43 3.12
CA VAL A 54 -16.44 30.25 2.30
C VAL A 54 -15.03 30.04 2.84
N ALA A 55 -14.22 29.28 2.13
CA ALA A 55 -12.80 29.19 2.41
C ALA A 55 -12.25 30.63 2.47
N PRO A 56 -11.60 31.05 3.57
CA PRO A 56 -11.05 32.40 3.63
C PRO A 56 -10.08 32.59 2.45
N LYS A 57 -10.19 33.70 1.71
CA LYS A 57 -9.14 34.11 0.77
C LYS A 57 -7.88 34.34 1.60
N VAL A 58 -6.98 33.35 1.60
CA VAL A 58 -5.77 33.39 2.42
C VAL A 58 -4.71 34.20 1.68
N GLU A 59 -4.52 35.45 2.06
CA GLU A 59 -3.24 36.12 1.86
C GLU A 59 -2.20 35.43 2.74
N LEU A 60 -1.41 34.55 2.13
CA LEU A 60 -0.29 33.85 2.76
C LEU A 60 0.87 34.83 2.91
N LYS A 61 1.02 35.44 4.09
CA LYS A 61 2.23 36.19 4.43
C LYS A 61 3.41 35.22 4.59
N THR A 62 4.40 35.33 3.71
CA THR A 62 5.70 34.69 3.80
C THR A 62 6.47 35.25 5.00
N ARG A 63 6.69 34.44 6.05
CA ARG A 63 7.77 34.70 7.02
C ARG A 63 9.01 33.96 6.55
N GLN A 64 10.09 34.69 6.33
CA GLN A 64 11.31 34.23 5.64
C GLN A 64 12.41 33.66 6.56
N ALA A 65 12.18 33.52 7.87
CA ALA A 65 13.19 32.98 8.79
C ALA A 65 12.71 31.67 9.42
N GLN A 66 13.61 30.66 9.47
CA GLN A 66 13.43 29.51 10.37
C GLN A 66 13.12 30.04 11.77
N LYS A 67 12.08 29.50 12.40
CA LYS A 67 11.71 29.88 13.76
C LYS A 67 12.88 29.56 14.68
N ALA A 68 13.28 30.52 15.51
CA ALA A 68 14.38 30.32 16.45
C ALA A 68 14.06 29.14 17.39
N PRO A 69 15.06 28.35 17.79
CA PRO A 69 14.88 27.32 18.79
C PRO A 69 14.20 27.87 20.05
N GLY A 70 13.27 27.10 20.62
CA GLY A 70 12.52 27.46 21.81
C GLY A 70 12.69 26.43 22.92
N VAL A 71 12.19 26.75 24.11
CA VAL A 71 12.26 25.88 25.29
C VAL A 71 10.86 25.39 25.63
N CYS A 72 10.69 24.08 25.77
CA CYS A 72 9.42 23.53 26.25
C CYS A 72 9.29 23.69 27.77
N SER A 73 8.06 23.63 28.29
CA SER A 73 7.86 23.57 29.74
C SER A 73 8.41 22.25 30.32
N GLU A 74 8.81 22.26 31.59
CA GLU A 74 9.19 21.02 32.30
C GLU A 74 8.03 20.01 32.36
N ALA A 75 6.78 20.48 32.31
CA ALA A 75 5.62 19.61 32.15
C ALA A 75 5.65 18.84 30.82
N CYS A 76 6.03 19.50 29.72
CA CYS A 76 6.18 18.89 28.41
C CYS A 76 7.28 17.82 28.39
N TYR A 77 8.51 18.16 28.81
CA TYR A 77 9.65 17.23 28.79
C TYR A 77 9.39 15.92 29.55
N ARG A 78 8.50 15.96 30.55
CA ARG A 78 8.17 14.78 31.35
C ARG A 78 7.26 13.78 30.63
N VAL A 79 6.36 14.25 29.75
CA VAL A 79 5.26 13.40 29.25
C VAL A 79 5.11 13.39 27.72
N ALA A 80 5.87 14.22 27.00
CA ALA A 80 5.67 14.49 25.58
C ALA A 80 7.00 14.68 24.85
N THR A 81 6.96 14.62 23.52
CA THR A 81 8.12 14.98 22.68
C THR A 81 8.20 16.49 22.56
N CYS A 82 9.31 17.07 23.03
CA CYS A 82 9.60 18.48 22.86
C CYS A 82 10.38 18.69 21.56
N ASN A 83 9.89 19.58 20.72
CA ASN A 83 10.51 19.97 19.45
C ASN A 83 11.04 21.40 19.60
N GLU A 84 12.25 21.51 20.17
CA GLU A 84 12.93 22.79 20.43
C GLU A 84 13.21 23.52 19.11
N GLU A 85 13.51 22.79 18.04
CA GLU A 85 13.91 23.28 16.72
C GLU A 85 12.80 24.04 15.97
N VAL A 86 11.54 23.86 16.38
CA VAL A 86 10.37 24.60 15.86
C VAL A 86 9.75 25.52 16.93
N GLY A 87 10.59 26.07 17.80
CA GLY A 87 10.20 27.04 18.82
C GLY A 87 9.47 26.42 20.01
N GLY A 88 9.85 25.20 20.41
CA GLY A 88 9.36 24.54 21.64
C GLY A 88 7.97 23.92 21.50
N ARG A 89 7.64 23.32 20.34
CA ARG A 89 6.35 22.62 20.16
C ARG A 89 6.32 21.35 21.03
N CYS A 90 5.28 21.21 21.83
CA CYS A 90 5.04 20.00 22.61
C CYS A 90 4.08 19.03 21.88
N ASP A 91 4.56 17.87 21.46
CA ASP A 91 3.74 16.81 20.85
C ASP A 91 3.28 15.80 21.91
N CYS A 92 2.04 15.95 22.34
CA CYS A 92 1.46 15.13 23.39
C CYS A 92 1.37 13.63 23.02
N PRO A 93 1.38 12.72 24.00
CA PRO A 93 0.89 11.38 23.78
C PRO A 93 -0.63 11.43 23.50
N LYS A 94 -1.16 10.40 22.84
CA LYS A 94 -2.56 10.34 22.36
C LYS A 94 -3.62 10.59 23.44
N HIS A 95 -3.30 10.32 24.71
CA HIS A 95 -4.22 10.48 25.84
C HIS A 95 -4.13 11.84 26.54
N LEU A 96 -3.21 12.71 26.13
CA LEU A 96 -3.04 14.06 26.65
C LEU A 96 -3.31 15.11 25.56
N SER A 97 -3.47 16.36 25.98
CA SER A 97 -3.76 17.50 25.14
C SER A 97 -3.41 18.81 25.81
N GLY A 98 -3.47 19.90 25.06
CA GLY A 98 -3.01 21.22 25.49
C GLY A 98 -1.68 21.57 24.85
N TRP A 99 -1.17 22.76 25.19
CA TRP A 99 0.08 23.26 24.65
C TRP A 99 1.31 22.67 25.38
N ASP A 100 1.12 22.19 26.61
CA ASP A 100 2.13 21.57 27.49
C ASP A 100 1.74 20.13 27.92
N CYS A 101 0.68 19.59 27.32
CA CYS A 101 0.15 18.25 27.62
C CYS A 101 -0.34 18.05 29.06
N SER A 102 -0.70 19.12 29.77
CA SER A 102 -1.22 19.08 31.14
C SER A 102 -2.67 18.57 31.25
N ARG A 103 -3.41 18.46 30.15
CA ARG A 103 -4.84 18.09 30.15
C ARG A 103 -5.08 16.73 29.53
N ASN A 104 -6.02 15.97 30.07
CA ASN A 104 -6.48 14.73 29.43
C ASN A 104 -7.12 15.01 28.06
N ALA A 105 -6.90 14.12 27.10
CA ALA A 105 -7.63 14.14 25.83
C ALA A 105 -9.11 13.79 26.06
N THR A 106 -9.99 14.37 25.24
CA THR A 106 -11.42 14.05 25.28
C THR A 106 -11.69 12.61 24.86
N ALA A 107 -12.78 12.01 25.36
CA ALA A 107 -13.19 10.66 24.95
C ALA A 107 -13.38 10.54 23.43
N SER A 108 -13.89 11.58 22.77
CA SER A 108 -14.03 11.64 21.31
C SER A 108 -12.68 11.61 20.58
N ARG A 109 -11.65 12.28 21.11
CA ARG A 109 -10.28 12.17 20.58
C ARG A 109 -9.72 10.77 20.77
N LEU A 110 -9.97 10.18 21.95
CA LEU A 110 -9.52 8.82 22.27
C LEU A 110 -10.14 7.73 21.40
N ALA A 111 -11.39 7.94 20.94
CA ALA A 111 -12.11 6.99 20.09
C ALA A 111 -11.38 6.69 18.76
N ALA A 112 -10.69 7.68 18.19
CA ALA A 112 -9.92 7.52 16.95
C ALA A 112 -8.73 6.56 17.09
N TYR A 113 -8.24 6.33 18.32
CA TYR A 113 -7.07 5.49 18.59
C TYR A 113 -7.44 4.03 18.84
N SER A 114 -8.72 3.76 19.11
CA SER A 114 -9.27 2.41 19.09
C SER A 114 -8.61 1.43 20.09
N GLN A 115 -7.97 1.95 21.14
CA GLN A 115 -7.34 1.16 22.20
C GLN A 115 -7.32 1.97 23.51
N ALA A 116 -8.01 1.45 24.52
CA ALA A 116 -8.05 2.05 25.86
C ALA A 116 -6.74 1.80 26.63
N PRO A 117 -6.34 2.66 27.58
CA PRO A 117 -5.12 2.48 28.37
C PRO A 117 -5.00 1.09 29.04
N VAL A 118 -6.11 0.52 29.49
CA VAL A 118 -6.16 -0.83 30.09
C VAL A 118 -5.81 -1.94 29.09
N LEU A 119 -6.19 -1.77 27.82
CA LEU A 119 -5.85 -2.73 26.75
C LEU A 119 -4.40 -2.57 26.31
N GLU A 120 -3.84 -1.35 26.36
CA GLU A 120 -2.42 -1.10 26.11
C GLU A 120 -1.52 -1.89 27.07
N ALA A 121 -1.84 -1.89 28.36
CA ALA A 121 -1.06 -2.64 29.35
C ALA A 121 -1.01 -4.15 29.07
N ARG A 122 -2.06 -4.69 28.41
CA ARG A 122 -2.15 -6.11 28.03
C ARG A 122 -1.57 -6.40 26.64
N SER A 123 -1.62 -5.43 25.73
CA SER A 123 -1.15 -5.56 24.36
C SER A 123 -0.61 -4.23 23.85
N PRO A 124 0.65 -3.89 24.20
CA PRO A 124 1.21 -2.59 23.84
C PRO A 124 1.19 -2.35 22.33
N MET A 125 0.75 -1.17 21.92
CA MET A 125 0.88 -0.73 20.54
C MET A 125 2.35 -0.51 20.22
N ALA A 126 2.76 -0.96 19.05
CA ALA A 126 4.11 -0.72 18.58
C ALA A 126 4.28 0.73 18.11
N CYS A 127 5.49 1.26 18.25
CA CYS A 127 5.85 2.60 17.81
C CYS A 127 6.74 2.56 16.57
N LEU A 128 6.69 3.65 15.79
CA LEU A 128 7.51 3.83 14.61
C LEU A 128 8.99 3.67 14.97
N ASN A 129 9.70 2.80 14.25
CA ASN A 129 11.12 2.48 14.46
C ASN A 129 11.51 2.17 15.92
N ASN A 130 10.56 1.68 16.73
CA ASN A 130 10.73 1.51 18.17
C ASN A 130 11.32 2.76 18.88
N CYS A 131 10.90 3.95 18.42
CA CYS A 131 11.40 5.24 18.89
C CYS A 131 12.93 5.36 18.82
N THR A 132 13.55 4.67 17.86
CA THR A 132 15.00 4.61 17.61
C THR A 132 15.85 4.35 18.85
N MET A 133 15.26 3.72 19.87
CA MET A 133 15.84 3.54 21.22
C MET A 133 16.21 4.85 21.94
N ARG A 134 15.66 5.98 21.48
CA ARG A 134 15.90 7.35 21.98
C ARG A 134 14.66 7.97 22.61
N GLY A 135 13.77 7.10 23.07
CA GLY A 135 12.51 7.45 23.68
C GLY A 135 11.80 6.20 24.17
N HIS A 136 10.56 6.37 24.60
CA HIS A 136 9.70 5.27 25.01
C HIS A 136 8.36 5.35 24.29
N CYS A 137 7.77 4.17 24.06
CA CYS A 137 6.52 4.05 23.34
C CYS A 137 5.33 4.23 24.29
N VAL A 138 4.44 5.17 23.96
CA VAL A 138 3.22 5.43 24.73
C VAL A 138 2.02 5.41 23.78
N LEU A 139 1.19 4.37 23.90
CA LEU A 139 0.02 4.17 23.04
C LEU A 139 0.37 4.19 21.54
N GLY A 140 1.50 3.62 21.14
CA GLY A 140 1.94 3.63 19.74
C GLY A 140 2.30 5.02 19.21
N ALA A 141 2.74 5.93 20.08
CA ALA A 141 3.41 7.18 19.73
C ALA A 141 4.72 7.29 20.53
N CYS A 142 5.77 7.80 19.90
CA CYS A 142 7.06 7.97 20.56
C CYS A 142 7.09 9.22 21.44
N ILE A 143 7.57 9.04 22.67
CA ILE A 143 7.90 10.10 23.61
C ILE A 143 9.41 10.13 23.76
N CYS A 144 10.02 11.14 23.18
CA CYS A 144 11.46 11.20 23.03
C CYS A 144 12.16 11.61 24.32
N SER A 145 13.33 11.01 24.57
CA SER A 145 14.21 11.44 25.64
C SER A 145 14.67 12.87 25.39
N ARG A 146 14.80 13.67 26.45
CA ARG A 146 15.18 15.10 26.37
C ARG A 146 16.34 15.33 25.39
N GLY A 147 16.16 16.28 24.48
CA GLY A 147 17.10 16.60 23.41
C GLY A 147 16.89 15.84 22.10
N ASN A 148 16.03 14.80 22.09
CA ASN A 148 15.60 14.11 20.88
C ASN A 148 14.17 14.51 20.50
N PHE A 149 13.87 14.54 19.20
CA PHE A 149 12.59 14.95 18.62
C PHE A 149 12.28 14.17 17.34
N THR A 150 11.20 14.52 16.63
CA THR A 150 10.50 13.77 15.57
C THR A 150 9.64 12.58 16.04
N SER A 151 8.79 12.09 15.13
CA SER A 151 7.83 11.00 15.38
C SER A 151 8.45 9.66 15.77
N ASP A 152 9.74 9.45 15.55
CA ASP A 152 10.47 8.25 15.95
C ASP A 152 11.74 8.54 16.78
N CYS A 153 11.89 9.77 17.27
CA CYS A 153 13.03 10.20 18.08
C CYS A 153 14.40 10.10 17.39
N SER A 154 14.40 10.04 16.06
CA SER A 154 15.64 9.86 15.28
C SER A 154 16.53 11.09 15.27
N MET A 155 15.98 12.29 15.52
CA MET A 155 16.70 13.56 15.45
C MET A 155 17.01 14.13 16.82
N SER A 156 18.11 14.89 16.91
CA SER A 156 18.52 15.65 18.10
C SER A 156 19.22 16.94 17.69
N LEU A 157 19.34 17.91 18.60
CA LEU A 157 20.15 19.11 18.35
C LEU A 157 21.61 18.86 18.76
N GLY A 158 22.54 19.18 17.86
CA GLY A 158 23.97 19.18 18.13
C GLY A 158 24.41 20.37 19.01
N PRO A 159 25.68 20.41 19.44
CA PRO A 159 26.22 21.52 20.23
C PRO A 159 26.16 22.89 19.52
N ASP A 160 26.12 22.88 18.18
CA ASP A 160 25.97 24.05 17.33
C ASP A 160 24.50 24.44 17.07
N GLY A 161 23.56 23.78 17.76
CA GLY A 161 22.12 23.99 17.61
C GLY A 161 21.55 23.46 16.29
N LYS A 162 22.32 22.68 15.51
CA LYS A 162 21.83 22.10 14.25
C LYS A 162 21.25 20.71 14.46
N PRO A 163 20.22 20.32 13.68
CA PRO A 163 19.71 18.96 13.71
C PRO A 163 20.80 17.94 13.34
N GLN A 164 20.81 16.82 14.07
CA GLN A 164 21.68 15.67 13.84
C GLN A 164 20.84 14.40 13.87
N LEU A 165 20.94 13.60 12.80
CA LEU A 165 20.25 12.33 12.68
C LEU A 165 21.03 11.23 13.39
N LEU A 166 20.38 10.57 14.35
CA LEU A 166 20.91 9.47 15.15
C LEU A 166 22.29 9.77 15.77
N ALA A 167 22.43 10.97 16.36
CA ALA A 167 23.70 11.51 16.86
C ALA A 167 24.50 10.53 17.75
N GLY A 168 25.74 10.20 17.42
CA GLY A 168 26.55 9.28 18.24
C GLY A 168 26.27 7.79 18.03
N THR A 169 25.40 7.42 17.08
CA THR A 169 25.27 6.01 16.61
C THR A 169 26.26 5.66 15.49
N GLY A 170 26.93 6.66 14.93
CA GLY A 170 27.77 6.48 13.73
C GLY A 170 27.00 6.44 12.41
N TYR A 171 25.68 6.73 12.43
CA TYR A 171 24.86 6.82 11.22
C TYR A 171 25.47 7.76 10.18
N LYS A 172 25.48 7.32 8.92
CA LYS A 172 25.91 8.12 7.77
C LYS A 172 24.88 8.01 6.67
N PRO A 173 24.33 9.14 6.17
CA PRO A 173 23.48 9.11 5.00
C PRO A 173 24.19 8.45 3.82
N ARG A 174 23.45 7.68 3.04
CA ARG A 174 23.96 7.02 1.85
C ARG A 174 24.43 8.05 0.83
N LYS A 175 25.42 7.67 0.01
CA LYS A 175 25.87 8.50 -1.11
C LYS A 175 24.87 8.51 -2.27
N LYS A 176 24.14 7.40 -2.46
CA LYS A 176 23.15 7.22 -3.54
C LYS A 176 22.01 8.24 -3.40
N ARG A 177 21.78 9.04 -4.45
CA ARG A 177 20.68 10.00 -4.56
C ARG A 177 19.38 9.28 -4.96
N PRO A 178 18.20 9.81 -4.64
CA PRO A 178 17.93 11.05 -3.92
C PRO A 178 18.04 10.89 -2.40
N ARG A 179 18.33 12.00 -1.72
CA ARG A 179 18.22 12.17 -0.27
C ARG A 179 16.85 12.74 0.08
N ILE A 180 16.22 12.23 1.12
CA ILE A 180 14.86 12.60 1.51
C ILE A 180 14.90 13.34 2.84
N TYR A 181 14.26 14.50 2.92
CA TYR A 181 13.93 15.15 4.18
C TYR A 181 12.47 14.86 4.55
N VAL A 182 12.22 14.59 5.82
CA VAL A 182 10.87 14.34 6.33
C VAL A 182 10.46 15.54 7.18
N TYR A 183 9.36 16.18 6.83
CA TYR A 183 8.83 17.26 7.66
C TYR A 183 8.41 16.72 9.02
N ASP A 184 8.96 17.30 10.08
CA ASP A 184 8.52 17.04 11.44
C ASP A 184 7.19 17.75 11.74
N ILE A 185 6.10 17.19 11.23
CA ILE A 185 4.75 17.71 11.45
C ILE A 185 4.19 17.22 12.78
N PRO A 186 3.25 17.94 13.42
CA PRO A 186 2.65 17.54 14.69
C PRO A 186 2.14 16.10 14.61
N HIS A 187 2.46 15.30 15.63
CA HIS A 187 2.25 13.84 15.59
C HIS A 187 0.79 13.43 15.34
N LYS A 188 -0.17 14.31 15.68
CA LYS A 188 -1.60 14.15 15.36
C LYS A 188 -1.92 13.97 13.87
N TYR A 189 -1.06 14.45 12.97
CA TYR A 189 -1.21 14.32 11.52
C TYR A 189 -0.43 13.16 10.92
N SER A 190 0.66 12.76 11.57
CA SER A 190 1.58 11.72 11.11
C SER A 190 1.35 10.39 11.83
N SER A 191 1.98 10.20 12.98
CA SER A 191 2.11 8.91 13.67
C SER A 191 0.95 8.58 14.62
N TRP A 192 0.03 9.50 14.88
CA TRP A 192 -1.12 9.28 15.78
C TRP A 192 -2.24 8.45 15.15
N HIS A 193 -1.93 7.22 14.79
CA HIS A 193 -2.91 6.22 14.43
C HIS A 193 -2.57 4.90 15.12
N ASN A 194 -3.49 3.95 15.08
CA ASN A 194 -3.21 2.60 15.55
C ASN A 194 -2.56 1.82 14.40
N PRO A 195 -1.25 1.54 14.44
CA PRO A 195 -0.57 0.86 13.34
C PRO A 195 -1.18 -0.51 13.06
N THR A 196 -1.57 -1.27 14.10
CA THR A 196 -2.17 -2.60 13.92
C THR A 196 -3.56 -2.57 13.28
N ARG A 197 -4.22 -1.41 13.24
CA ARG A 197 -5.55 -1.23 12.64
C ARG A 197 -5.53 -0.56 11.27
N LEU A 198 -4.36 -0.16 10.76
CA LEU A 198 -4.27 0.32 9.39
C LEU A 198 -4.77 -0.76 8.43
N ASP A 199 -5.70 -0.39 7.57
CA ASP A 199 -6.14 -1.23 6.46
C ASP A 199 -5.06 -1.29 5.37
N ARG A 200 -4.19 -0.28 5.30
CA ARG A 200 -3.09 -0.14 4.33
C ARG A 200 -1.94 0.67 4.94
N SER A 201 -0.77 0.06 5.03
CA SER A 201 0.35 0.56 5.85
C SER A 201 1.53 1.13 5.06
N LEU A 202 1.40 1.34 3.74
CA LEU A 202 2.54 1.72 2.91
C LEU A 202 3.27 2.98 3.42
N HIS A 203 2.56 4.04 3.82
CA HIS A 203 3.19 5.26 4.34
C HIS A 203 4.05 5.01 5.58
N TRP A 204 3.63 4.12 6.48
CA TRP A 204 4.40 3.79 7.68
C TRP A 204 5.61 2.92 7.33
N VAL A 205 5.41 1.89 6.52
CA VAL A 205 6.47 1.00 6.04
C VAL A 205 7.55 1.80 5.30
N PHE A 206 7.15 2.74 4.45
CA PHE A 206 8.05 3.65 3.75
C PHE A 206 8.90 4.47 4.75
N TRP A 207 8.28 4.95 5.84
CA TRP A 207 8.99 5.67 6.89
C TRP A 207 10.04 4.81 7.59
N GLU A 208 9.68 3.57 7.97
CA GLU A 208 10.60 2.64 8.62
C GLU A 208 11.84 2.40 7.75
N ARG A 209 11.67 2.32 6.42
CA ARG A 209 12.76 2.09 5.49
C ARG A 209 13.62 3.31 5.18
N LEU A 210 13.08 4.53 5.26
CA LEU A 210 13.86 5.74 4.98
C LEU A 210 15.12 5.84 5.83
N ILE A 211 15.02 5.51 7.13
CA ILE A 211 16.18 5.49 8.03
C ILE A 211 17.12 4.34 7.66
N GLY A 212 16.60 3.11 7.60
CA GLY A 212 17.43 1.92 7.34
C GLY A 212 18.10 1.90 5.95
N SER A 213 17.59 2.65 4.99
CA SER A 213 18.19 2.79 3.66
C SER A 213 19.33 3.81 3.61
N GLY A 214 19.49 4.64 4.64
CA GLY A 214 20.41 5.77 4.64
C GLY A 214 19.93 6.96 3.78
N ALA A 215 18.71 6.93 3.23
CA ALA A 215 18.21 7.99 2.37
C ALA A 215 17.74 9.23 3.14
N LEU A 216 17.41 9.09 4.43
CA LEU A 216 17.00 10.20 5.29
C LEU A 216 18.18 11.14 5.60
N VAL A 217 17.92 12.45 5.51
CA VAL A 217 18.84 13.52 5.94
C VAL A 217 18.27 14.38 7.06
N GLU A 218 19.17 14.91 7.87
CA GLU A 218 18.89 15.78 9.00
C GLU A 218 18.50 17.22 8.61
N ASN A 219 19.03 17.73 7.49
CA ASN A 219 18.83 19.10 7.05
C ASN A 219 18.13 19.12 5.69
N GLY A 220 17.02 19.86 5.61
CA GLY A 220 16.28 20.02 4.38
C GLY A 220 17.06 20.75 3.29
N ASP A 221 18.11 21.51 3.59
CA ASP A 221 18.97 22.09 2.54
C ASP A 221 19.85 21.06 1.81
N ASP A 222 20.10 19.91 2.42
CA ASP A 222 20.85 18.80 1.81
C ASP A 222 19.95 17.82 1.03
N ALA A 223 18.63 18.03 1.12
CA ALA A 223 17.63 17.11 0.61
C ALA A 223 17.36 17.28 -0.88
N ASP A 224 17.10 16.16 -1.53
CA ASP A 224 16.65 16.12 -2.90
C ASP A 224 15.12 16.15 -3.04
N TRP A 225 14.44 15.58 -2.06
CA TRP A 225 12.99 15.51 -2.03
C TRP A 225 12.51 15.65 -0.60
N TYR A 226 11.29 16.14 -0.46
CA TYR A 226 10.67 16.41 0.82
C TYR A 226 9.39 15.59 0.95
N TRP A 227 9.34 14.74 1.96
CA TRP A 227 8.16 13.95 2.23
C TRP A 227 7.31 14.62 3.32
N LEU A 228 6.01 14.70 3.08
CA LEU A 228 5.03 15.06 4.10
C LEU A 228 4.46 13.75 4.68
N PRO A 229 4.82 13.36 5.91
CA PRO A 229 4.46 12.06 6.47
C PRO A 229 3.03 12.06 7.04
N ILE A 230 2.07 12.56 6.27
CA ILE A 230 0.65 12.59 6.62
C ILE A 230 -0.01 11.27 6.24
N LYS A 231 -0.88 10.75 7.12
CA LYS A 231 -1.75 9.63 6.77
C LYS A 231 -2.85 10.12 5.82
N LEU A 232 -2.80 9.69 4.56
CA LEU A 232 -3.85 9.95 3.57
C LEU A 232 -4.53 8.64 3.12
N ARG A 233 -5.81 8.49 3.48
CA ARG A 233 -6.63 7.32 3.10
C ARG A 233 -8.04 7.69 2.65
N SER A 234 -8.52 8.88 2.94
CA SER A 234 -9.92 9.25 2.74
C SER A 234 -10.07 10.75 2.42
N THR A 235 -11.26 11.15 1.99
CA THR A 235 -11.60 12.56 1.74
C THR A 235 -11.34 13.46 2.95
N VAL A 236 -11.64 12.99 4.15
CA VAL A 236 -11.43 13.75 5.39
C VAL A 236 -9.95 14.02 5.65
N ASP A 237 -9.07 13.08 5.27
CA ASP A 237 -7.63 13.27 5.40
C ASP A 237 -7.10 14.35 4.46
N GLY A 238 -7.79 14.64 3.35
CA GLY A 238 -7.45 15.73 2.43
C GLY A 238 -7.47 17.12 3.10
N TYR A 239 -8.42 17.38 3.99
CA TYR A 239 -8.44 18.66 4.74
C TYR A 239 -7.28 18.76 5.74
N ARG A 240 -6.82 17.64 6.30
CA ARG A 240 -5.62 17.60 7.14
C ARG A 240 -4.36 17.92 6.34
N LEU A 241 -4.30 17.55 5.06
CA LEU A 241 -3.19 17.96 4.18
C LEU A 241 -3.13 19.49 4.07
N LEU A 242 -4.27 20.17 3.97
CA LEU A 242 -4.29 21.64 3.93
C LEU A 242 -3.78 22.27 5.22
N GLU A 243 -4.12 21.69 6.39
CA GLU A 243 -3.60 22.13 7.69
C GLU A 243 -2.08 21.91 7.77
N VAL A 244 -1.59 20.76 7.33
CA VAL A 244 -0.17 20.44 7.28
C VAL A 244 0.59 21.36 6.33
N LEU A 245 0.05 21.64 5.14
CA LEU A 245 0.65 22.57 4.18
C LEU A 245 0.76 23.98 4.78
N ARG A 246 -0.27 24.44 5.48
CA ARG A 246 -0.21 25.71 6.22
C ARG A 246 0.90 25.70 7.27
N TYR A 247 0.98 24.62 8.05
CA TYR A 247 1.98 24.48 9.10
C TYR A 247 3.41 24.44 8.57
N ILE A 248 3.71 23.63 7.55
CA ILE A 248 5.09 23.52 7.07
C ILE A 248 5.60 24.81 6.42
N ARG A 249 4.70 25.61 5.81
CA ARG A 249 5.04 26.90 5.21
C ARG A 249 5.32 27.98 6.26
N THR A 250 4.81 27.82 7.49
CA THR A 250 5.12 28.76 8.58
C THR A 250 6.42 28.43 9.29
N GLU A 251 6.80 27.15 9.33
CA GLU A 251 7.95 26.70 10.12
C GLU A 251 9.24 26.54 9.27
N TRP A 252 9.13 26.23 7.97
CA TRP A 252 10.27 25.98 7.10
C TRP A 252 10.18 26.69 5.74
N PRO A 253 11.30 27.11 5.14
CA PRO A 253 11.31 27.83 3.88
C PRO A 253 11.15 26.93 2.64
N TRP A 254 11.36 25.62 2.79
CA TRP A 254 11.58 24.72 1.65
C TRP A 254 10.37 24.53 0.74
N TYR A 255 9.16 24.54 1.31
CA TYR A 255 7.94 24.38 0.51
C TYR A 255 7.75 25.56 -0.44
N ASP A 256 7.83 26.78 0.09
CA ASP A 256 7.68 28.01 -0.70
C ASP A 256 8.86 28.21 -1.64
N ARG A 257 10.10 27.89 -1.21
CA ARG A 257 11.29 27.96 -2.07
C ARG A 257 11.16 27.08 -3.31
N LEU A 258 10.58 25.89 -3.18
CA LEU A 258 10.48 24.90 -4.25
C LEU A 258 9.09 24.82 -4.87
N GLN A 259 8.16 25.67 -4.42
CA GLN A 259 6.77 25.73 -4.85
C GLN A 259 6.08 24.35 -4.85
N GLY A 260 6.47 23.45 -3.93
CA GLY A 260 5.95 22.08 -3.84
C GLY A 260 6.43 21.08 -4.91
N HIS A 261 7.23 21.48 -5.91
CA HIS A 261 7.60 20.58 -7.04
C HIS A 261 8.46 19.39 -6.62
N ARG A 262 9.19 19.50 -5.51
CA ARG A 262 10.05 18.46 -4.93
C ARG A 262 9.46 17.87 -3.65
N HIS A 263 8.15 17.99 -3.51
CA HIS A 263 7.40 17.54 -2.35
C HIS A 263 6.45 16.41 -2.74
N PHE A 264 6.36 15.39 -1.90
CA PHE A 264 5.46 14.27 -2.16
C PHE A 264 4.67 13.83 -0.95
N VAL A 265 3.56 13.14 -1.22
CA VAL A 265 2.67 12.50 -0.26
C VAL A 265 2.40 11.06 -0.70
N ILE A 266 2.05 10.20 0.26
CA ILE A 266 1.63 8.82 0.00
C ILE A 266 0.14 8.69 0.31
N HIS A 267 -0.66 8.36 -0.69
CA HIS A 267 -2.11 8.16 -0.55
C HIS A 267 -2.48 6.69 -0.74
N THR A 268 -3.00 6.06 0.31
CA THR A 268 -3.27 4.61 0.29
C THR A 268 -4.69 4.25 -0.11
N GLY A 269 -5.57 5.22 -0.32
CA GLY A 269 -6.97 5.01 -0.70
C GLY A 269 -7.21 4.27 -2.03
N ASP A 270 -8.46 3.87 -2.26
CA ASP A 270 -8.87 3.02 -3.37
C ASP A 270 -8.78 3.75 -4.71
N THR A 271 -9.09 5.04 -4.75
CA THR A 271 -8.95 5.89 -5.95
C THR A 271 -7.85 6.95 -5.86
N GLY A 272 -6.91 6.78 -4.92
CA GLY A 272 -5.74 7.67 -4.79
C GLY A 272 -6.14 9.13 -4.61
N ARG A 273 -5.53 10.03 -5.39
CA ARG A 273 -5.85 11.47 -5.44
C ARG A 273 -7.34 11.76 -5.75
N GLY A 274 -8.07 10.80 -6.32
CA GLY A 274 -9.50 10.92 -6.61
C GLY A 274 -10.37 11.06 -5.35
N GLU A 275 -9.90 10.57 -4.19
CA GLU A 275 -10.66 10.58 -2.95
C GLU A 275 -10.64 11.91 -2.21
N VAL A 276 -9.69 12.80 -2.52
CA VAL A 276 -9.63 14.14 -1.91
C VAL A 276 -10.49 15.15 -2.69
N ALA A 277 -11.00 16.16 -1.98
CA ALA A 277 -11.81 17.22 -2.55
C ALA A 277 -11.03 18.05 -3.60
N SER A 278 -11.75 18.70 -4.52
CA SER A 278 -11.13 19.43 -5.65
C SER A 278 -10.25 20.58 -5.19
N ASP A 279 -10.66 21.33 -4.18
CA ASP A 279 -9.88 22.41 -3.56
C ASP A 279 -8.55 21.90 -2.98
N VAL A 280 -8.56 20.73 -2.33
CA VAL A 280 -7.34 20.06 -1.86
C VAL A 280 -6.42 19.74 -3.02
N ARG A 281 -6.98 19.21 -4.12
CA ARG A 281 -6.25 18.87 -5.35
C ARG A 281 -5.63 20.07 -6.04
N ASP A 282 -6.31 21.22 -6.00
CA ASP A 282 -5.86 22.47 -6.62
C ASP A 282 -4.72 23.09 -5.81
N ILE A 283 -4.87 23.19 -4.49
CA ILE A 283 -3.84 23.74 -3.59
C ILE A 283 -2.59 22.85 -3.57
N SER A 284 -2.75 21.54 -3.71
CA SER A 284 -1.66 20.56 -3.74
C SER A 284 -1.23 20.17 -5.15
N ALA A 285 -1.57 20.96 -6.18
CA ALA A 285 -1.29 20.63 -7.58
C ALA A 285 0.21 20.42 -7.86
N ASN A 286 1.10 21.09 -7.16
CA ASN A 286 2.54 20.91 -7.39
C ASN A 286 3.15 19.70 -6.67
N LEU A 287 2.43 19.07 -5.73
CA LEU A 287 2.90 17.85 -5.08
C LEU A 287 2.95 16.69 -6.07
N THR A 288 3.93 15.82 -5.90
CA THR A 288 3.94 14.46 -6.48
C THR A 288 3.16 13.51 -5.57
N TRP A 289 2.19 12.78 -6.10
CA TRP A 289 1.42 11.81 -5.33
C TRP A 289 1.91 10.40 -5.60
N LEU A 290 2.26 9.66 -4.55
CA LEU A 290 2.49 8.22 -4.62
C LEU A 290 1.19 7.52 -4.22
N HIS A 291 0.58 6.77 -5.12
CA HIS A 291 -0.71 6.12 -4.86
C HIS A 291 -0.92 4.83 -5.67
N HIS A 292 -1.93 4.03 -5.32
CA HIS A 292 -2.17 2.74 -5.98
C HIS A 292 -3.04 2.81 -7.24
N TRP A 293 -3.59 3.99 -7.54
CA TRP A 293 -4.65 4.14 -8.54
C TRP A 293 -4.24 4.93 -9.78
N GLY A 294 -3.96 4.25 -10.89
CA GLY A 294 -3.43 4.87 -12.11
C GLY A 294 -4.44 5.35 -13.15
N LEU A 295 -5.69 5.67 -12.77
CA LEU A 295 -6.70 6.08 -13.76
C LEU A 295 -6.39 7.46 -14.36
N VAL A 296 -6.12 7.48 -15.67
CA VAL A 296 -5.76 8.68 -16.43
C VAL A 296 -6.93 9.35 -17.16
N ASP A 297 -7.97 8.58 -17.49
CA ASP A 297 -9.17 9.07 -18.16
C ASP A 297 -10.43 8.71 -17.35
N ASP A 298 -11.48 9.50 -17.48
CA ASP A 298 -12.78 9.16 -16.90
C ASP A 298 -13.28 7.81 -17.42
N TRP A 299 -13.91 7.02 -16.55
CA TRP A 299 -14.49 5.74 -16.94
C TRP A 299 -15.97 5.67 -16.56
N ASP A 300 -16.83 5.89 -17.57
CA ASP A 300 -18.26 6.10 -17.38
C ASP A 300 -18.98 4.90 -16.74
N THR A 301 -18.63 3.66 -17.12
CA THR A 301 -19.32 2.47 -16.61
C THR A 301 -19.23 2.37 -15.09
N SER A 302 -18.09 2.76 -14.51
CA SER A 302 -17.87 2.78 -13.06
C SER A 302 -18.20 4.13 -12.40
N GLY A 303 -18.38 5.19 -13.19
CA GLY A 303 -18.49 6.56 -12.70
C GLY A 303 -17.19 7.10 -12.10
N TRP A 304 -16.04 6.48 -12.41
CA TRP A 304 -14.75 6.93 -11.88
C TRP A 304 -14.22 8.11 -12.68
N LYS A 305 -13.59 9.04 -11.97
CA LYS A 305 -12.97 10.23 -12.55
C LYS A 305 -11.46 10.10 -12.59
N ALA A 306 -10.85 10.61 -13.65
CA ALA A 306 -9.40 10.68 -13.80
C ALA A 306 -8.78 11.34 -12.56
N ALA A 307 -7.74 10.72 -12.04
CA ALA A 307 -7.10 11.14 -10.80
C ALA A 307 -5.57 11.09 -10.85
N HIS A 308 -5.02 10.21 -11.67
CA HIS A 308 -3.58 10.05 -11.86
C HIS A 308 -3.07 11.03 -12.92
N ARG A 309 -1.90 11.63 -12.68
CA ARG A 309 -1.23 12.53 -13.62
C ARG A 309 0.08 11.88 -14.11
N PRO A 310 0.10 11.31 -15.33
CA PRO A 310 1.29 10.67 -15.86
C PRO A 310 2.51 11.59 -15.85
N GLY A 311 3.66 11.06 -15.42
CA GLY A 311 4.92 11.80 -15.31
C GLY A 311 5.01 12.79 -14.14
N LYS A 312 3.91 13.04 -13.42
CA LYS A 312 3.90 13.85 -12.19
C LYS A 312 3.67 13.00 -10.95
N ASP A 313 2.64 12.17 -10.97
CA ASP A 313 2.32 11.22 -9.91
C ASP A 313 2.96 9.86 -10.22
N VAL A 314 3.07 8.99 -9.22
CA VAL A 314 3.65 7.65 -9.39
C VAL A 314 2.66 6.62 -8.89
N VAL A 315 2.31 5.67 -9.76
CA VAL A 315 1.54 4.50 -9.33
C VAL A 315 2.48 3.55 -8.61
N VAL A 316 2.25 3.29 -7.33
CA VAL A 316 3.10 2.43 -6.49
C VAL A 316 2.39 1.12 -6.13
N PRO A 317 3.12 0.00 -5.98
CA PRO A 317 2.52 -1.27 -5.58
C PRO A 317 2.00 -1.17 -4.15
N ILE A 318 1.03 -2.02 -3.82
CA ILE A 318 0.59 -2.14 -2.43
C ILE A 318 1.64 -2.84 -1.59
N TYR A 319 1.71 -2.48 -0.31
CA TYR A 319 2.41 -3.30 0.67
C TYR A 319 1.52 -4.49 1.08
N PHE A 320 2.04 -5.71 0.90
CA PHE A 320 1.38 -6.94 1.35
C PHE A 320 1.69 -7.20 2.84
N GLY A 321 0.93 -6.60 3.74
CA GLY A 321 0.97 -6.92 5.16
C GLY A 321 0.12 -8.14 5.52
N ALA A 322 0.04 -8.44 6.83
CA ALA A 322 -0.73 -9.57 7.35
C ALA A 322 -2.21 -9.58 6.91
N ARG A 323 -2.79 -8.43 6.56
CA ARG A 323 -4.20 -8.30 6.14
C ARG A 323 -4.41 -8.36 4.63
N GLN A 324 -3.37 -8.20 3.82
CA GLN A 324 -3.46 -8.01 2.36
C GLN A 324 -3.00 -9.24 1.56
N GLY A 325 -2.68 -10.35 2.23
CA GLY A 325 -2.34 -11.62 1.57
C GLY A 325 -0.87 -12.02 1.67
N LEU A 326 -0.11 -11.51 2.65
CA LEU A 326 1.28 -11.90 2.90
C LEU A 326 1.46 -13.44 2.93
N GLY A 327 0.53 -14.19 3.52
CA GLY A 327 0.59 -15.65 3.55
C GLY A 327 0.53 -16.33 2.17
N VAL A 328 -0.07 -15.67 1.17
CA VAL A 328 -0.08 -16.16 -0.22
C VAL A 328 1.21 -15.76 -0.94
N VAL A 329 1.67 -14.52 -0.75
CA VAL A 329 2.93 -14.03 -1.35
C VAL A 329 4.13 -14.82 -0.84
N ALA A 330 4.09 -15.25 0.43
CA ALA A 330 5.06 -16.15 1.02
C ALA A 330 5.16 -17.50 0.29
N MET A 331 4.21 -17.89 -0.55
CA MET A 331 4.31 -19.11 -1.36
C MET A 331 4.69 -18.82 -2.82
N SER A 332 5.47 -17.76 -3.04
CA SER A 332 5.83 -17.34 -4.39
C SER A 332 6.46 -18.48 -5.20
N GLY A 333 5.92 -18.72 -6.40
CA GLY A 333 6.51 -19.61 -7.38
C GLY A 333 7.85 -19.11 -7.96
N LEU A 334 8.24 -17.88 -7.62
CA LEU A 334 9.51 -17.29 -8.06
C LEU A 334 10.66 -17.64 -7.11
N HIS A 335 10.36 -18.07 -5.89
CA HIS A 335 11.37 -18.54 -4.94
C HIS A 335 12.12 -19.77 -5.52
N PRO A 336 13.45 -19.88 -5.40
CA PRO A 336 14.20 -20.97 -6.04
C PRO A 336 13.85 -22.36 -5.55
N ARG A 337 13.43 -22.48 -4.30
CA ARG A 337 12.93 -23.74 -3.72
C ARG A 337 11.44 -23.98 -4.00
N ALA A 338 10.75 -23.06 -4.69
CA ALA A 338 9.35 -23.27 -5.00
C ALA A 338 9.19 -24.49 -5.91
N PRO A 339 8.15 -25.31 -5.70
CA PRO A 339 7.84 -26.42 -6.57
C PRO A 339 7.65 -25.97 -8.02
N ARG A 340 8.16 -26.77 -8.97
CA ARG A 340 7.98 -26.48 -10.39
C ARG A 340 6.78 -27.24 -10.92
N TRP A 341 5.84 -26.49 -11.50
CA TRP A 341 4.61 -27.02 -12.02
C TRP A 341 4.60 -26.79 -13.52
N ARG A 342 4.41 -27.86 -14.30
CA ARG A 342 4.07 -27.71 -15.70
C ARG A 342 2.67 -27.13 -15.79
N ARG A 343 2.58 -25.84 -16.08
CA ARG A 343 1.31 -25.10 -16.12
C ARG A 343 0.52 -25.54 -17.34
N THR A 344 -0.54 -26.31 -17.09
CA THR A 344 -1.44 -26.84 -18.13
C THR A 344 -2.77 -26.11 -18.18
N ARG A 345 -3.01 -25.18 -17.25
CA ARG A 345 -4.25 -24.41 -17.14
C ARG A 345 -4.05 -23.00 -17.70
N THR A 346 -5.10 -22.46 -18.32
CA THR A 346 -5.02 -21.22 -19.09
C THR A 346 -5.24 -19.98 -18.22
N LEU A 347 -6.45 -19.81 -17.65
CA LEU A 347 -6.84 -18.58 -16.96
C LEU A 347 -7.45 -18.82 -15.58
N LEU A 348 -6.93 -18.12 -14.57
CA LEU A 348 -7.45 -18.14 -13.21
C LEU A 348 -8.02 -16.77 -12.79
N PHE A 349 -9.19 -16.80 -12.16
CA PHE A 349 -9.72 -15.72 -11.34
C PHE A 349 -10.51 -16.30 -10.16
N ALA A 350 -10.14 -15.91 -8.94
CA ALA A 350 -10.93 -16.16 -7.75
C ALA A 350 -11.15 -14.86 -6.98
N GLY A 351 -12.41 -14.46 -6.80
CA GLY A 351 -12.79 -13.26 -6.07
C GLY A 351 -14.17 -12.74 -6.42
N ARG A 352 -14.66 -11.73 -5.69
CA ARG A 352 -15.97 -11.12 -5.96
C ARG A 352 -16.13 -10.76 -7.44
N ILE A 353 -17.18 -11.28 -8.06
CA ILE A 353 -17.56 -11.03 -9.46
C ILE A 353 -18.63 -9.96 -9.52
N CYS A 354 -19.73 -10.14 -8.78
CA CYS A 354 -20.86 -9.22 -8.77
C CYS A 354 -20.67 -8.07 -7.78
N GLY A 355 -20.95 -6.84 -8.24
CA GLY A 355 -20.85 -5.63 -7.43
C GLY A 355 -21.89 -5.54 -6.31
N ASP A 356 -23.02 -6.24 -6.45
CA ASP A 356 -24.09 -6.35 -5.45
C ASP A 356 -23.86 -7.48 -4.43
N HIS A 357 -22.68 -8.10 -4.43
CA HIS A 357 -22.27 -9.19 -3.56
C HIS A 357 -23.01 -10.53 -3.77
N SER A 358 -23.85 -10.64 -4.81
CA SER A 358 -24.45 -11.93 -5.19
C SER A 358 -23.42 -12.91 -5.76
N LYS A 359 -23.73 -14.21 -5.72
CA LYS A 359 -22.99 -15.21 -6.49
C LYS A 359 -23.47 -15.13 -7.95
N PRO A 360 -22.55 -15.19 -8.94
CA PRO A 360 -22.98 -15.14 -10.31
C PRO A 360 -23.71 -16.44 -10.70
N SER A 361 -24.75 -16.33 -11.51
CA SER A 361 -25.58 -17.44 -11.99
C SER A 361 -25.56 -17.49 -13.53
N PRO A 362 -25.01 -18.56 -14.14
CA PRO A 362 -25.02 -18.76 -15.59
C PRO A 362 -26.41 -18.86 -16.22
N HIS A 363 -27.46 -19.08 -15.43
CA HIS A 363 -28.84 -19.14 -15.91
C HIS A 363 -29.49 -17.75 -16.07
N LYS A 364 -28.85 -16.69 -15.56
CA LYS A 364 -29.32 -15.32 -15.71
C LYS A 364 -28.72 -14.69 -16.98
N PRO A 365 -29.38 -13.71 -17.61
CA PRO A 365 -28.76 -12.92 -18.66
C PRO A 365 -27.60 -12.08 -18.11
N TRP A 366 -26.91 -11.35 -18.98
CA TRP A 366 -25.92 -10.34 -18.61
C TRP A 366 -26.45 -9.47 -17.44
N PRO A 367 -25.71 -9.30 -16.32
CA PRO A 367 -24.29 -9.63 -16.07
C PRO A 367 -24.04 -10.92 -15.25
N HIS A 368 -24.94 -11.91 -15.29
CA HIS A 368 -24.94 -13.09 -14.39
C HIS A 368 -25.13 -12.74 -12.90
N CYS A 369 -25.49 -11.51 -12.51
CA CYS A 369 -25.67 -11.11 -11.10
C CYS A 369 -27.14 -11.07 -10.68
N GLU A 370 -27.40 -10.98 -9.36
CA GLU A 370 -28.77 -10.90 -8.84
C GLU A 370 -29.48 -9.64 -9.33
N THR A 371 -28.75 -8.52 -9.34
CA THR A 371 -29.24 -7.23 -9.79
C THR A 371 -28.28 -6.61 -10.81
N ASN A 372 -28.80 -5.64 -11.58
CA ASN A 372 -27.97 -4.78 -12.43
C ASN A 372 -27.38 -3.59 -11.64
N ARG A 373 -27.54 -3.55 -10.32
CA ARG A 373 -26.92 -2.52 -9.48
C ARG A 373 -25.41 -2.75 -9.45
N SER A 374 -24.63 -1.67 -9.57
CA SER A 374 -23.17 -1.73 -9.53
C SER A 374 -22.55 -2.59 -10.66
N SER A 375 -23.16 -2.58 -11.85
CA SER A 375 -22.60 -3.22 -13.05
C SER A 375 -21.19 -2.69 -13.40
N GLY A 376 -20.88 -1.45 -13.01
CA GLY A 376 -19.55 -0.84 -13.12
C GLY A 376 -18.51 -1.28 -12.10
N TYR A 377 -18.83 -2.18 -11.16
CA TYR A 377 -17.80 -2.75 -10.27
C TYR A 377 -16.68 -3.38 -11.10
N SER A 378 -15.40 -3.10 -10.77
CA SER A 378 -14.25 -3.61 -11.52
C SER A 378 -14.27 -3.22 -13.01
N GLN A 379 -14.78 -2.02 -13.34
CA GLN A 379 -15.00 -1.58 -14.73
C GLN A 379 -15.98 -2.46 -15.53
N GLY A 380 -16.67 -3.42 -14.90
CA GLY A 380 -17.48 -4.44 -15.58
C GLY A 380 -16.70 -5.69 -16.00
N VAL A 381 -15.37 -5.69 -15.84
CA VAL A 381 -14.47 -6.73 -16.34
C VAL A 381 -14.77 -8.10 -15.76
N ARG A 382 -14.93 -8.20 -14.43
CA ARG A 382 -15.11 -9.51 -13.77
C ARG A 382 -16.41 -10.18 -14.20
N GLN A 383 -17.46 -9.37 -14.36
CA GLN A 383 -18.76 -9.78 -14.83
C GLN A 383 -18.67 -10.25 -16.28
N MET A 384 -18.00 -9.49 -17.16
CA MET A 384 -17.80 -9.87 -18.57
C MET A 384 -16.97 -11.15 -18.72
N VAL A 385 -15.85 -11.24 -18.02
CA VAL A 385 -14.99 -12.44 -18.10
C VAL A 385 -15.75 -13.67 -17.62
N HIS A 386 -16.53 -13.56 -16.53
CA HIS A 386 -17.40 -14.65 -16.10
C HIS A 386 -18.49 -14.97 -17.15
N PHE A 387 -19.18 -13.95 -17.66
CA PHE A 387 -20.23 -14.10 -18.66
C PHE A 387 -19.77 -14.90 -19.88
N TYR A 388 -18.64 -14.50 -20.49
CA TYR A 388 -18.14 -15.11 -21.73
C TYR A 388 -17.26 -16.36 -21.55
N HIS A 389 -16.66 -16.58 -20.37
CA HIS A 389 -15.59 -17.58 -20.21
C HIS A 389 -15.72 -18.53 -19.00
N HIS A 390 -16.76 -18.43 -18.16
CA HIS A 390 -16.85 -19.28 -16.95
C HIS A 390 -16.84 -20.80 -17.24
N ASN A 391 -17.41 -21.24 -18.36
CA ASN A 391 -17.52 -22.66 -18.73
C ASN A 391 -16.52 -23.08 -19.82
N ARG A 392 -15.30 -22.53 -19.80
CA ARG A 392 -14.27 -22.88 -20.78
C ARG A 392 -13.23 -23.84 -20.20
N THR A 393 -12.84 -24.83 -21.00
CA THR A 393 -11.79 -25.79 -20.63
C THR A 393 -10.48 -25.05 -20.33
N GLY A 394 -9.89 -25.32 -19.16
CA GLY A 394 -8.66 -24.66 -18.71
C GLY A 394 -8.87 -23.30 -18.03
N TYR A 395 -10.11 -22.81 -17.94
CA TYR A 395 -10.47 -21.57 -17.26
C TYR A 395 -11.08 -21.88 -15.89
N ARG A 396 -10.81 -21.00 -14.93
CA ARG A 396 -11.45 -21.04 -13.63
C ARG A 396 -11.77 -19.62 -13.16
N ILE A 397 -13.04 -19.25 -13.24
CA ILE A 397 -13.52 -17.90 -12.90
C ILE A 397 -14.63 -18.05 -11.85
N VAL A 398 -14.27 -17.84 -10.59
CA VAL A 398 -15.14 -18.16 -9.44
C VAL A 398 -15.13 -17.06 -8.38
N THR A 399 -16.14 -17.03 -7.52
CA THR A 399 -16.23 -16.03 -6.43
C THR A 399 -15.22 -16.23 -5.31
N GLY A 400 -14.69 -17.44 -5.19
CA GLY A 400 -13.71 -17.86 -4.21
C GLY A 400 -13.31 -19.30 -4.46
N ASP A 401 -12.10 -19.64 -4.04
CA ASP A 401 -11.57 -20.99 -4.14
C ASP A 401 -10.55 -21.17 -3.03
N ALA A 402 -10.66 -22.21 -2.24
CA ALA A 402 -9.68 -22.43 -1.19
C ALA A 402 -8.42 -23.14 -1.70
N ARG A 403 -8.42 -23.62 -2.96
CA ARG A 403 -7.18 -23.96 -3.69
C ARG A 403 -6.49 -22.76 -4.32
N TYR A 404 -7.06 -21.55 -4.22
CA TYR A 404 -6.54 -20.35 -4.88
C TYR A 404 -5.02 -20.14 -4.74
N PRO A 405 -4.40 -20.32 -3.57
CA PRO A 405 -2.96 -20.12 -3.44
C PRO A 405 -2.12 -21.10 -4.26
N VAL A 406 -2.58 -22.33 -4.38
CA VAL A 406 -1.93 -23.38 -5.18
C VAL A 406 -2.26 -23.20 -6.66
N ASP A 407 -3.50 -22.85 -6.98
CA ASP A 407 -3.94 -22.56 -8.36
C ASP A 407 -3.13 -21.39 -8.96
N LEU A 408 -2.75 -20.38 -8.18
CA LEU A 408 -1.87 -19.30 -8.64
C LEU A 408 -0.54 -19.80 -9.22
N LEU A 409 -0.04 -20.97 -8.80
CA LEU A 409 1.20 -21.57 -9.30
C LEU A 409 1.01 -22.42 -10.57
N ASN A 410 -0.22 -22.86 -10.85
CA ASN A 410 -0.54 -23.83 -11.90
C ASN A 410 -1.11 -23.22 -13.19
N TYR A 411 -1.50 -21.95 -13.16
CA TYR A 411 -2.14 -21.30 -14.29
C TYR A 411 -1.16 -20.40 -15.03
N ASN A 412 -1.26 -20.41 -16.36
CA ASN A 412 -0.47 -19.54 -17.22
C ASN A 412 -0.79 -18.07 -16.94
N TRP A 413 -2.07 -17.72 -16.99
CA TRP A 413 -2.57 -16.36 -16.82
C TRP A 413 -3.43 -16.24 -15.56
N CYS A 414 -3.26 -15.14 -14.82
CA CYS A 414 -4.11 -14.76 -13.71
C CYS A 414 -4.77 -13.42 -14.02
N LEU A 415 -6.11 -13.40 -14.05
CA LEU A 415 -6.87 -12.19 -14.27
C LEU A 415 -6.59 -11.20 -13.14
N ALA A 416 -6.15 -10.02 -13.52
CA ALA A 416 -5.71 -8.97 -12.63
C ALA A 416 -6.47 -7.66 -12.94
N PRO A 417 -7.80 -7.62 -12.69
CA PRO A 417 -8.62 -6.48 -13.02
C PRO A 417 -8.64 -5.45 -11.87
N SER A 418 -9.14 -4.25 -12.14
CA SER A 418 -9.49 -3.25 -11.12
C SER A 418 -10.40 -3.82 -10.01
N GLY A 419 -10.46 -3.15 -8.85
CA GLY A 419 -11.34 -3.48 -7.73
C GLY A 419 -12.60 -2.60 -7.69
N GLY A 420 -12.98 -2.15 -6.50
CA GLY A 420 -13.86 -0.97 -6.34
C GLY A 420 -13.07 0.35 -6.46
N GLY A 421 -11.96 0.33 -7.20
CA GLY A 421 -10.84 1.25 -7.21
C GLY A 421 -9.61 0.44 -7.65
N HIS A 422 -8.44 0.68 -7.07
CA HIS A 422 -7.26 -0.13 -7.36
C HIS A 422 -7.51 -1.63 -7.05
N GLY A 423 -6.86 -2.50 -7.83
CA GLY A 423 -6.81 -3.93 -7.55
C GLY A 423 -5.51 -4.31 -6.84
N HIS A 424 -5.57 -5.29 -5.94
CA HIS A 424 -4.36 -5.92 -5.38
C HIS A 424 -3.84 -7.06 -6.25
N ARG A 425 -4.64 -7.54 -7.23
CA ARG A 425 -4.37 -8.77 -7.99
C ARG A 425 -3.24 -8.60 -8.99
N GLN A 426 -3.03 -7.38 -9.48
CA GLN A 426 -1.95 -7.03 -10.42
C GLN A 426 -0.60 -7.31 -9.79
N VAL A 427 -0.40 -6.83 -8.55
CA VAL A 427 0.82 -7.10 -7.80
C VAL A 427 0.84 -8.55 -7.31
N LEU A 428 -0.26 -9.08 -6.77
CA LEU A 428 -0.30 -10.45 -6.23
C LEU A 428 0.08 -11.50 -7.29
N ALA A 429 -0.53 -11.46 -8.48
CA ALA A 429 -0.24 -12.39 -9.57
C ALA A 429 1.25 -12.35 -9.94
N SER A 430 1.79 -11.14 -10.05
CA SER A 430 3.20 -10.93 -10.37
C SER A 430 4.13 -11.52 -9.31
N LEU A 431 3.86 -11.25 -8.03
CA LEU A 431 4.72 -11.73 -6.94
C LEU A 431 4.67 -13.25 -6.74
N VAL A 432 3.55 -13.92 -7.07
CA VAL A 432 3.47 -15.39 -7.00
C VAL A 432 3.97 -16.10 -8.25
N GLY A 433 4.34 -15.34 -9.29
CA GLY A 433 4.85 -15.85 -10.56
C GLY A 433 3.77 -16.22 -11.57
N CYS A 434 2.51 -15.83 -11.37
CA CYS A 434 1.45 -16.00 -12.37
C CYS A 434 1.47 -14.82 -13.35
N LEU A 435 1.43 -15.06 -14.66
CA LEU A 435 1.48 -13.95 -15.62
C LEU A 435 0.21 -13.09 -15.46
N PRO A 436 0.34 -11.79 -15.15
CA PRO A 436 -0.82 -10.93 -14.95
C PRO A 436 -1.53 -10.66 -16.28
N LEU A 437 -2.81 -11.01 -16.34
CA LEU A 437 -3.72 -10.59 -17.42
C LEU A 437 -4.45 -9.33 -16.97
N ILE A 438 -4.07 -8.19 -17.53
CA ILE A 438 -4.56 -6.87 -17.16
C ILE A 438 -5.70 -6.49 -18.10
N ILE A 439 -6.88 -6.29 -17.52
CA ILE A 439 -8.03 -5.73 -18.22
C ILE A 439 -8.51 -4.58 -17.36
N SER A 440 -8.00 -3.39 -17.64
CA SER A 440 -8.17 -2.18 -16.83
C SER A 440 -7.86 -0.96 -17.70
N ASP A 441 -8.74 -0.69 -18.66
CA ASP A 441 -8.56 0.39 -19.64
C ASP A 441 -8.37 1.74 -18.91
N SER A 442 -7.45 2.54 -19.45
CA SER A 442 -7.01 3.84 -18.88
C SER A 442 -6.47 3.77 -17.44
N VAL A 443 -6.19 2.59 -16.88
CA VAL A 443 -5.56 2.42 -15.56
C VAL A 443 -4.11 1.98 -15.74
N MET A 444 -3.20 2.88 -15.39
CA MET A 444 -1.78 2.58 -15.22
C MET A 444 -1.56 1.65 -14.02
N GLN A 445 -0.69 0.67 -14.21
CA GLN A 445 -0.24 -0.31 -13.22
C GLN A 445 0.97 0.24 -12.44
N PRO A 446 1.37 -0.41 -11.33
CA PRO A 446 2.54 0.02 -10.57
C PRO A 446 3.77 0.28 -11.45
N PHE A 447 4.28 1.50 -11.34
CA PHE A 447 5.41 2.06 -12.07
C PHE A 447 5.23 2.15 -13.60
N GLU A 448 4.01 2.11 -14.12
CA GLU A 448 3.78 2.55 -15.50
C GLU A 448 3.74 4.09 -15.58
N PRO A 449 4.33 4.69 -16.63
CA PRO A 449 4.94 4.03 -17.80
C PRO A 449 6.46 3.85 -17.70
N GLU A 450 7.07 4.06 -16.52
CA GLU A 450 8.50 3.84 -16.27
C GLU A 450 8.94 2.38 -16.45
N MET A 451 8.04 1.43 -16.18
CA MET A 451 8.20 -0.01 -16.35
C MET A 451 7.10 -0.53 -17.28
N ASP A 452 7.50 -1.17 -18.38
CA ASP A 452 6.56 -1.74 -19.35
C ASP A 452 6.03 -3.10 -18.88
N TRP A 453 4.75 -3.14 -18.52
CA TRP A 453 4.08 -4.37 -18.09
C TRP A 453 3.86 -5.36 -19.23
N ASP A 454 3.92 -4.96 -20.50
CA ASP A 454 3.77 -5.89 -21.62
C ASP A 454 4.98 -6.84 -21.76
N LEU A 455 6.10 -6.54 -21.09
CA LEU A 455 7.26 -7.43 -21.04
C LEU A 455 7.00 -8.72 -20.23
N PHE A 456 6.13 -8.65 -19.21
CA PHE A 456 5.88 -9.77 -18.28
C PHE A 456 4.40 -10.07 -18.03
N GLY A 457 3.48 -9.28 -18.58
CA GLY A 457 2.04 -9.45 -18.51
C GLY A 457 1.38 -9.41 -19.88
N LEU A 458 0.06 -9.33 -19.89
CA LEU A 458 -0.73 -9.10 -21.10
C LEU A 458 -1.84 -8.12 -20.80
N ARG A 459 -1.85 -6.98 -21.50
CA ARG A 459 -2.97 -6.05 -21.49
C ARG A 459 -3.99 -6.44 -22.56
N VAL A 460 -5.25 -6.55 -22.16
CA VAL A 460 -6.38 -6.77 -23.08
C VAL A 460 -7.37 -5.63 -22.87
N ARG A 461 -7.87 -5.08 -23.99
CA ARG A 461 -8.87 -4.01 -23.97
C ARG A 461 -10.20 -4.56 -23.50
N HIS A 462 -11.01 -3.72 -22.85
CA HIS A 462 -12.31 -4.14 -22.36
C HIS A 462 -13.24 -4.71 -23.45
N GLU A 463 -13.18 -4.14 -24.66
CA GLU A 463 -13.96 -4.61 -25.81
C GLU A 463 -13.56 -5.99 -26.34
N ASP A 464 -12.32 -6.43 -26.09
CA ASP A 464 -11.78 -7.69 -26.59
C ASP A 464 -12.07 -8.87 -25.66
N ILE A 465 -12.70 -8.63 -24.49
CA ILE A 465 -13.05 -9.70 -23.53
C ILE A 465 -13.78 -10.86 -24.20
N PRO A 466 -14.81 -10.71 -25.06
CA PRO A 466 -15.49 -11.86 -25.68
C PRO A 466 -14.55 -12.81 -26.44
N ARG A 467 -13.46 -12.28 -27.00
CA ARG A 467 -12.42 -13.00 -27.76
C ARG A 467 -11.19 -13.33 -26.93
N LEU A 468 -11.22 -13.14 -25.61
CA LEU A 468 -10.08 -13.35 -24.71
C LEU A 468 -9.42 -14.73 -24.90
N HIS A 469 -10.21 -15.77 -25.15
CA HIS A 469 -9.70 -17.11 -25.40
C HIS A 469 -8.82 -17.24 -26.65
N GLU A 470 -9.11 -16.52 -27.72
CA GLU A 470 -8.27 -16.48 -28.92
C GLU A 470 -6.94 -15.77 -28.62
N LEU A 471 -7.01 -14.66 -27.89
CA LEU A 471 -5.83 -13.88 -27.48
C LEU A 471 -4.88 -14.69 -26.59
N LEU A 472 -5.42 -15.44 -25.62
CA LEU A 472 -4.60 -16.27 -24.74
C LEU A 472 -4.02 -17.49 -25.46
N ALA A 473 -4.74 -18.05 -26.44
CA ALA A 473 -4.28 -19.21 -27.22
C ALA A 473 -3.18 -18.86 -28.25
N ALA A 474 -3.01 -17.57 -28.57
CA ALA A 474 -1.98 -17.10 -29.50
C ALA A 474 -0.55 -17.17 -28.92
N PHE A 475 -0.39 -17.34 -27.61
CA PHE A 475 0.91 -17.42 -26.96
C PHE A 475 1.50 -18.83 -27.05
N SER A 476 2.70 -18.96 -27.60
CA SER A 476 3.48 -20.18 -27.54
C SER A 476 4.07 -20.42 -26.15
N GLU A 477 4.53 -21.64 -25.85
CA GLU A 477 5.25 -21.90 -24.59
C GLU A 477 6.54 -21.05 -24.48
N GLU A 478 7.21 -20.78 -25.60
CA GLU A 478 8.39 -19.90 -25.64
C GLU A 478 8.04 -18.47 -25.23
N ASP A 479 6.92 -17.93 -25.72
CA ASP A 479 6.45 -16.60 -25.33
C ASP A 479 6.13 -16.53 -23.84
N LEU A 480 5.47 -17.58 -23.30
CA LEU A 480 5.13 -17.67 -21.89
C LEU A 480 6.39 -17.75 -21.01
N GLU A 481 7.39 -18.55 -21.40
CA GLU A 481 8.66 -18.66 -20.68
C GLU A 481 9.45 -17.34 -20.71
N ARG A 482 9.49 -16.65 -21.85
CA ARG A 482 10.13 -15.33 -21.96
C ARG A 482 9.48 -14.31 -21.02
N LYS A 483 8.15 -14.27 -20.95
CA LYS A 483 7.42 -13.41 -20.01
C LYS A 483 7.67 -13.79 -18.55
N ARG A 484 7.72 -15.08 -18.22
CA ARG A 484 8.05 -15.56 -16.86
C ARG A 484 9.48 -15.22 -16.46
N ALA A 485 10.41 -15.26 -17.40
CA ALA A 485 11.78 -14.82 -17.17
C ALA A 485 11.80 -13.32 -16.84
N ALA A 486 11.15 -12.47 -17.64
CA ALA A 486 11.03 -11.05 -17.36
C ALA A 486 10.34 -10.76 -16.01
N LEU A 487 9.32 -11.55 -15.67
CA LEU A 487 8.58 -11.43 -14.42
C LEU A 487 9.47 -11.56 -13.18
N ARG A 488 10.57 -12.32 -13.23
CA ARG A 488 11.50 -12.46 -12.09
C ARG A 488 12.18 -11.15 -11.70
N CYS A 489 12.48 -10.28 -12.67
CA CYS A 489 12.98 -8.94 -12.38
C CYS A 489 11.84 -8.02 -11.97
N ALA A 490 10.76 -7.97 -12.77
CA ALA A 490 9.61 -7.10 -12.49
C ALA A 490 8.97 -7.34 -11.11
N ALA A 491 8.93 -8.59 -10.64
CA ALA A 491 8.40 -8.91 -9.31
C ALA A 491 9.25 -8.30 -8.18
N GLN A 492 10.57 -8.18 -8.34
CA GLN A 492 11.42 -7.54 -7.34
C GLN A 492 11.08 -6.06 -7.21
N HIS A 493 10.88 -5.38 -8.34
CA HIS A 493 10.41 -4.00 -8.38
C HIS A 493 9.07 -3.79 -7.68
N MET A 494 8.25 -4.83 -7.51
CA MET A 494 6.90 -4.73 -6.96
C MET A 494 6.76 -5.14 -5.49
N VAL A 495 7.83 -5.61 -4.84
CA VAL A 495 7.86 -6.01 -3.44
C VAL A 495 8.66 -5.03 -2.61
N PHE A 496 8.28 -4.79 -1.35
CA PHE A 496 9.08 -4.02 -0.39
C PHE A 496 9.98 -4.96 0.41
N SER A 497 10.87 -5.68 -0.28
CA SER A 497 11.60 -6.82 0.30
C SER A 497 12.65 -6.40 1.33
N THR A 498 13.14 -5.16 1.26
CA THR A 498 14.02 -4.60 2.30
C THR A 498 13.34 -4.39 3.66
N ILE A 499 12.02 -4.59 3.74
CA ILE A 499 11.20 -4.38 4.94
C ILE A 499 10.36 -5.62 5.25
N GLY A 500 9.54 -6.02 4.27
CA GLY A 500 8.60 -7.15 4.35
C GLY A 500 9.26 -8.50 4.08
N GLY A 501 10.44 -8.47 3.48
CA GLY A 501 11.32 -9.60 3.33
C GLY A 501 11.54 -10.15 1.93
N ALA A 502 12.61 -10.93 1.76
CA ALA A 502 13.06 -11.54 0.53
C ALA A 502 12.25 -12.78 0.16
N LEU A 503 11.09 -12.55 -0.45
CA LEU A 503 10.09 -13.59 -0.76
C LEU A 503 10.55 -14.54 -1.87
N MET A 504 11.51 -14.10 -2.67
CA MET A 504 12.08 -14.76 -3.85
C MET A 504 13.60 -14.94 -3.73
N GLN A 505 14.18 -14.72 -2.55
CA GLN A 505 15.64 -14.60 -2.27
C GLN A 505 16.33 -13.38 -2.91
N GLU A 506 15.58 -12.31 -3.13
CA GLU A 506 16.09 -10.99 -3.50
C GLU A 506 16.70 -10.27 -2.29
N ASP A 507 17.80 -9.55 -2.48
CA ASP A 507 18.41 -8.74 -1.41
C ASP A 507 17.78 -7.35 -1.24
N GLY A 508 16.81 -7.02 -2.10
CA GLY A 508 16.05 -5.79 -2.06
C GLY A 508 16.74 -4.58 -2.69
N ARG A 509 17.89 -4.76 -3.37
CA ARG A 509 18.55 -3.66 -4.09
C ARG A 509 17.71 -3.04 -5.21
N TRP A 510 16.75 -3.80 -5.75
CA TRP A 510 15.85 -3.44 -6.85
C TRP A 510 14.40 -3.26 -6.39
N ASP A 511 14.15 -3.23 -5.08
CA ASP A 511 12.81 -3.34 -4.54
C ASP A 511 11.92 -2.11 -4.84
N ALA A 512 10.64 -2.21 -4.48
CA ALA A 512 9.68 -1.13 -4.70
C ALA A 512 10.06 0.19 -4.01
N PHE A 513 10.76 0.13 -2.86
CA PHE A 513 11.24 1.34 -2.18
C PHE A 513 12.33 2.01 -3.02
N GLU A 514 13.32 1.26 -3.48
CA GLU A 514 14.39 1.82 -4.33
C GLU A 514 13.85 2.30 -5.67
N PHE A 515 12.83 1.64 -6.24
CA PHE A 515 12.24 2.08 -7.51
C PHE A 515 11.53 3.44 -7.38
N ILE A 516 10.79 3.65 -6.29
CA ILE A 516 10.22 4.98 -5.97
C ILE A 516 11.35 6.03 -5.97
N LEU A 517 12.47 5.73 -5.31
CA LEU A 517 13.59 6.66 -5.23
C LEU A 517 14.28 6.92 -6.58
N GLU A 518 14.42 5.91 -7.45
CA GLU A 518 14.93 6.10 -8.82
C GLU A 518 13.99 6.96 -9.67
N ILE A 519 12.67 6.77 -9.56
CA ILE A 519 11.70 7.62 -10.28
C ILE A 519 11.78 9.06 -9.79
N LEU A 520 11.85 9.29 -8.47
CA LEU A 520 12.02 10.63 -7.92
C LEU A 520 13.34 11.27 -8.38
N ARG A 521 14.43 10.50 -8.46
CA ARG A 521 15.70 10.98 -9.04
C ARG A 521 15.52 11.38 -10.49
N MET A 522 14.83 10.58 -11.30
CA MET A 522 14.59 10.90 -12.71
C MET A 522 13.73 12.13 -12.89
N GLN A 523 12.64 12.28 -12.12
CA GLN A 523 11.79 13.46 -12.15
C GLN A 523 12.55 14.75 -11.77
N GLN A 524 13.52 14.65 -10.85
CA GLN A 524 14.39 15.76 -10.49
C GLN A 524 15.44 16.06 -11.58
N THR A 525 16.06 15.02 -12.13
CA THR A 525 17.20 15.14 -13.05
C THR A 525 16.75 15.57 -14.44
N TYR A 526 15.60 15.07 -14.90
CA TYR A 526 15.02 15.33 -16.21
C TYR A 526 13.57 15.82 -16.10
N PRO A 527 13.31 17.03 -15.56
CA PRO A 527 11.95 17.54 -15.41
C PRO A 527 11.22 17.60 -16.74
N GLY A 528 10.02 17.00 -16.80
CA GLY A 528 9.17 16.99 -18.00
C GLY A 528 9.59 15.97 -19.08
N LEU A 529 10.65 15.18 -18.86
CA LEU A 529 10.95 14.04 -19.72
C LEU A 529 9.82 13.01 -19.63
N ASP A 530 9.34 12.54 -20.77
CA ASP A 530 8.38 11.44 -20.84
C ASP A 530 8.96 10.21 -20.09
N PRO A 531 8.27 9.67 -19.06
CA PRO A 531 8.84 8.58 -18.26
C PRO A 531 9.15 7.31 -19.04
N LYS A 532 8.50 7.09 -20.21
CA LYS A 532 8.87 5.99 -21.13
C LYS A 532 10.30 6.09 -21.65
N LYS A 533 10.88 7.29 -21.64
CA LYS A 533 12.23 7.56 -22.13
C LYS A 533 13.29 7.49 -21.03
N TYR A 534 12.92 7.25 -19.77
CA TYR A 534 13.87 7.21 -18.66
C TYR A 534 14.99 6.19 -18.88
N ALA A 535 14.64 4.94 -19.21
CA ALA A 535 15.63 3.89 -19.47
C ALA A 535 16.49 4.17 -20.72
N ALA A 536 15.96 4.87 -21.73
CA ALA A 536 16.73 5.27 -22.91
C ALA A 536 17.68 6.45 -22.62
N SER A 537 17.33 7.31 -21.66
CA SER A 537 18.04 8.57 -21.39
C SER A 537 19.06 8.45 -20.26
N ASP A 538 18.92 7.49 -19.36
CA ASP A 538 19.74 7.36 -18.15
C ASP A 538 20.18 5.92 -17.93
N ALA A 539 21.50 5.67 -18.01
CA ALA A 539 22.07 4.34 -17.91
C ALA A 539 21.89 3.71 -16.51
N GLN A 540 21.90 4.53 -15.45
CA GLN A 540 21.62 4.04 -14.09
C GLN A 540 20.18 3.54 -13.99
N PHE A 541 19.22 4.30 -14.52
CA PHE A 541 17.82 3.91 -14.53
C PHE A 541 17.60 2.64 -15.37
N ARG A 542 18.22 2.57 -16.56
CA ARG A 542 18.19 1.36 -17.40
C ARG A 542 18.72 0.13 -16.67
N ALA A 543 19.89 0.26 -16.02
CA ALA A 543 20.48 -0.82 -15.24
C ALA A 543 19.57 -1.22 -14.07
N PHE A 544 18.99 -0.24 -13.36
CA PHE A 544 18.05 -0.50 -12.28
C PHE A 544 16.81 -1.26 -12.76
N LEU A 545 16.14 -0.75 -13.81
CA LEU A 545 14.94 -1.34 -14.39
C LEU A 545 15.16 -2.78 -14.88
N ASN A 546 16.38 -3.11 -15.29
CA ASN A 546 16.72 -4.45 -15.77
C ASN A 546 17.41 -5.32 -14.70
N CYS A 547 17.30 -4.97 -13.42
CA CYS A 547 17.92 -5.69 -12.32
C CYS A 547 19.45 -5.88 -12.47
N GLY A 548 20.11 -4.95 -13.16
CA GLY A 548 21.54 -4.94 -13.47
C GLY A 548 21.94 -5.65 -14.76
N ASP A 549 21.00 -6.21 -15.52
CA ASP A 549 21.30 -6.94 -16.75
C ASP A 549 21.15 -6.05 -18.00
N ASP A 550 22.22 -5.91 -18.78
CA ASP A 550 22.21 -5.07 -19.99
C ASP A 550 21.29 -5.61 -21.09
N ASP A 551 21.01 -6.92 -21.09
CA ASP A 551 20.16 -7.59 -22.08
C ASP A 551 18.65 -7.53 -21.69
N GLY A 552 18.32 -6.93 -20.55
CA GLY A 552 16.95 -6.71 -20.09
C GLY A 552 16.43 -7.71 -19.07
N MET A 553 15.20 -7.46 -18.60
CA MET A 553 14.54 -8.24 -17.54
C MET A 553 14.48 -9.75 -17.81
N ALA A 554 14.24 -10.16 -19.06
CA ALA A 554 14.13 -11.58 -19.41
C ALA A 554 15.48 -12.30 -19.28
N ALA A 555 16.57 -11.68 -19.75
CA ALA A 555 17.91 -12.22 -19.63
C ALA A 555 18.33 -12.35 -18.16
N TYR A 556 18.03 -11.34 -17.33
CA TYR A 556 18.22 -11.41 -15.89
C TYR A 556 17.53 -12.64 -15.29
N GLY A 557 16.23 -12.80 -15.59
CA GLY A 557 15.44 -13.90 -15.05
C GLY A 557 15.92 -15.28 -15.49
N GLU A 558 16.42 -15.40 -16.71
CA GLU A 558 16.98 -16.65 -17.22
C GLU A 558 18.32 -16.98 -16.57
N LYS A 559 19.24 -16.00 -16.46
CA LYS A 559 20.54 -16.17 -15.77
C LYS A 559 20.31 -16.51 -14.29
N LEU A 560 19.38 -15.82 -13.62
CA LEU A 560 18.98 -16.11 -12.25
C LEU A 560 18.44 -17.54 -12.12
N ARG A 561 17.52 -17.95 -13.00
CA ARG A 561 16.96 -19.31 -12.99
C ARG A 561 18.04 -20.37 -13.16
N LYS A 562 18.92 -20.23 -14.16
CA LYS A 562 20.05 -21.15 -14.39
C LYS A 562 20.96 -21.24 -13.16
N THR A 563 21.23 -20.11 -12.52
CA THR A 563 22.06 -20.05 -11.31
C THR A 563 21.39 -20.79 -10.15
N GLN A 564 20.10 -20.51 -9.91
CA GLN A 564 19.31 -21.16 -8.87
C GLN A 564 19.21 -22.68 -9.08
N GLU A 565 19.14 -23.16 -10.32
CA GLU A 565 19.16 -24.59 -10.66
C GLU A 565 20.47 -25.30 -10.26
N THR A 566 21.59 -24.57 -10.19
CA THR A 566 22.85 -25.13 -9.70
C THR A 566 22.92 -25.24 -8.17
N TRP A 567 22.11 -24.45 -7.46
CA TRP A 567 22.07 -24.39 -6.00
C TRP A 567 20.95 -25.26 -5.41
N TYR A 568 19.83 -25.33 -6.12
CA TYR A 568 18.63 -26.03 -5.70
C TYR A 568 18.19 -26.95 -6.81
N SER A 569 18.20 -28.26 -6.54
CA SER A 569 17.62 -29.23 -7.47
C SER A 569 16.13 -28.90 -7.63
N PRO A 570 15.64 -28.67 -8.86
CA PRO A 570 14.22 -28.49 -9.08
C PRO A 570 13.47 -29.78 -8.75
N THR A 571 12.38 -29.66 -8.00
CA THR A 571 11.47 -30.77 -7.73
C THR A 571 10.11 -30.46 -8.31
N GLU A 572 9.63 -31.32 -9.20
CA GLU A 572 8.25 -31.26 -9.66
C GLU A 572 7.33 -31.83 -8.59
N LEU A 573 6.32 -31.06 -8.17
CA LEU A 573 5.26 -31.58 -7.32
C LEU A 573 4.19 -32.23 -8.22
N PRO A 574 3.82 -33.50 -7.97
CA PRO A 574 2.70 -34.11 -8.67
C PRO A 574 1.39 -33.37 -8.31
N LEU A 575 0.55 -33.13 -9.32
CA LEU A 575 -0.79 -32.60 -9.11
C LEU A 575 -1.60 -33.62 -8.28
N PRO A 576 -2.32 -33.20 -7.22
CA PRO A 576 -3.14 -34.14 -6.46
C PRO A 576 -4.17 -34.79 -7.40
N PRO A 577 -4.31 -36.14 -7.37
CA PRO A 577 -5.06 -36.88 -8.38
C PRO A 577 -6.55 -36.54 -8.40
N ASN A 578 -7.11 -36.08 -7.27
CA ASN A 578 -8.55 -35.84 -7.14
C ASN A 578 -8.84 -34.44 -6.57
N ALA A 579 -9.76 -33.70 -7.22
CA ALA A 579 -10.21 -32.39 -6.74
C ALA A 579 -10.89 -32.45 -5.35
N ALA A 580 -11.45 -33.60 -4.97
CA ALA A 580 -12.16 -33.81 -3.70
C ALA A 580 -11.22 -33.80 -2.47
N ASP A 581 -10.04 -34.42 -2.56
CA ASP A 581 -9.04 -34.41 -1.48
C ASP A 581 -8.45 -32.99 -1.26
N ALA A 582 -8.35 -32.23 -2.34
CA ALA A 582 -7.98 -30.82 -2.31
C ALA A 582 -9.13 -29.89 -1.86
N VAL A 583 -10.40 -30.32 -1.95
CA VAL A 583 -11.59 -29.61 -1.46
C VAL A 583 -11.79 -29.81 0.04
N ILE A 584 -11.46 -30.99 0.59
CA ILE A 584 -11.44 -31.24 2.05
C ILE A 584 -10.41 -30.35 2.76
N ALA A 585 -9.26 -30.09 2.13
CA ALA A 585 -8.25 -29.13 2.59
C ALA A 585 -8.74 -27.66 2.55
N ALA A 586 -9.73 -27.38 1.71
CA ALA A 586 -10.16 -26.05 1.32
C ALA A 586 -11.42 -25.56 2.07
N GLU A 587 -12.36 -26.46 2.39
CA GLU A 587 -13.57 -26.14 3.18
C GLU A 587 -13.25 -25.73 4.62
N ARG A 588 -12.03 -26.00 5.10
CA ARG A 588 -11.51 -25.55 6.40
C ARG A 588 -10.81 -24.20 6.36
N GLY A 589 -10.83 -23.47 5.23
CA GLY A 589 -10.33 -22.10 5.10
C GLY A 589 -8.94 -21.91 5.70
N TRP A 590 -7.86 -22.38 5.07
CA TRP A 590 -6.49 -22.29 5.62
C TRP A 590 -6.30 -22.78 7.07
N ASN A 591 -7.29 -23.44 7.68
CA ASN A 591 -7.17 -24.19 8.93
C ASN A 591 -7.11 -25.72 8.65
N GLY A 592 -6.94 -26.12 7.38
CA GLY A 592 -7.12 -27.51 6.94
C GLY A 592 -5.86 -28.24 6.47
N ILE A 593 -4.89 -27.53 5.92
CA ILE A 593 -3.50 -28.03 5.82
C ILE A 593 -2.80 -27.37 7.00
N THR A 594 -2.45 -28.13 8.02
CA THR A 594 -1.60 -27.59 9.07
C THR A 594 -0.27 -27.16 8.43
N ILE A 595 0.39 -26.14 8.99
CA ILE A 595 1.79 -25.85 8.61
C ILE A 595 2.62 -27.15 8.63
N GLU A 596 2.35 -28.06 9.57
CA GLU A 596 2.85 -29.44 9.62
C GLU A 596 2.57 -30.28 8.36
N GLN A 597 1.37 -30.30 7.79
CA GLN A 597 1.06 -31.10 6.58
C GLN A 597 1.71 -30.53 5.31
N PHE A 598 1.80 -29.20 5.21
CA PHE A 598 2.60 -28.56 4.15
C PHE A 598 4.10 -28.84 4.36
N ARG A 599 4.57 -28.78 5.62
CA ARG A 599 5.94 -29.20 6.00
C ARG A 599 6.20 -30.66 5.69
N GLU A 600 5.26 -31.58 5.90
CA GLU A 600 5.40 -33.01 5.58
C GLU A 600 5.47 -33.24 4.07
N MET A 601 4.66 -32.51 3.29
CA MET A 601 4.80 -32.50 1.84
C MET A 601 6.18 -31.99 1.42
N LEU A 602 6.65 -30.87 1.98
CA LEU A 602 7.96 -30.29 1.68
C LEU A 602 9.14 -31.13 2.20
N ALA A 603 8.97 -31.82 3.33
CA ALA A 603 9.99 -32.68 3.95
C ALA A 603 10.27 -33.93 3.11
N LYS A 604 9.28 -34.42 2.36
CA LYS A 604 9.47 -35.47 1.35
C LYS A 604 10.33 -35.01 0.16
N TYR A 605 10.56 -33.71 0.04
CA TYR A 605 11.35 -33.08 -1.02
C TYR A 605 12.44 -32.17 -0.46
N ASP A 606 12.87 -32.39 0.80
CA ASP A 606 14.06 -31.76 1.32
C ASP A 606 15.26 -32.31 0.53
N VAL A 607 15.57 -31.62 -0.57
CA VAL A 607 16.73 -31.89 -1.40
C VAL A 607 17.94 -31.90 -0.47
N GLN A 608 18.70 -32.99 -0.45
CA GLN A 608 19.93 -33.08 0.33
C GLN A 608 20.80 -31.87 0.02
N ARG A 609 21.12 -31.11 1.06
CA ARG A 609 22.05 -29.98 0.99
C ARG A 609 23.36 -30.50 0.42
N ASP A 610 23.87 -29.91 -0.66
CA ASP A 610 25.30 -30.05 -0.97
C ASP A 610 26.07 -29.27 0.11
N PRO A 611 26.76 -29.95 1.05
CA PRO A 611 27.43 -29.28 2.15
C PRO A 611 28.63 -28.44 1.69
N LYS A 612 29.04 -28.54 0.41
CA LYS A 612 30.22 -27.85 -0.14
C LYS A 612 29.88 -26.59 -0.93
N ARG A 613 28.61 -26.23 -1.11
CA ARG A 613 28.16 -25.07 -1.92
C ARG A 613 27.26 -24.11 -1.15
N GLU A 614 27.51 -23.98 0.15
CA GLU A 614 26.73 -23.18 1.08
C GLU A 614 26.87 -21.68 0.76
N VAL A 615 26.04 -21.16 -0.14
CA VAL A 615 25.63 -19.75 -0.04
C VAL A 615 24.66 -19.74 1.13
N SER A 616 25.08 -19.19 2.28
CA SER A 616 24.17 -18.97 3.40
C SER A 616 22.92 -18.28 2.86
N PRO A 617 21.73 -18.91 2.94
CA PRO A 617 20.51 -18.23 2.52
C PRO A 617 20.44 -16.91 3.28
N LEU A 618 20.18 -15.81 2.56
CA LEU A 618 20.02 -14.49 3.18
C LEU A 618 19.12 -14.67 4.41
N PRO A 619 19.56 -14.27 5.62
CA PRO A 619 18.83 -14.57 6.86
C PRO A 619 17.45 -13.91 6.82
N LEU A 620 16.43 -14.69 6.45
CA LEU A 620 15.12 -14.17 6.12
C LEU A 620 14.35 -13.81 7.39
N CYS A 621 14.35 -12.54 7.78
CA CYS A 621 13.38 -12.04 8.76
C CYS A 621 12.95 -10.60 8.47
N SER A 622 11.71 -10.28 8.81
CA SER A 622 11.11 -8.95 8.66
C SER A 622 11.43 -8.08 9.87
N ASN A 623 11.68 -6.80 9.62
CA ASN A 623 11.75 -5.77 10.66
C ASN A 623 10.42 -5.01 10.82
N SER A 624 9.43 -5.31 9.98
CA SER A 624 8.14 -4.61 9.95
C SER A 624 7.18 -5.08 11.04
N LEU A 625 6.56 -4.10 11.68
CA LEU A 625 5.50 -4.32 12.67
C LEU A 625 4.18 -4.79 12.04
N PHE A 626 4.03 -4.73 10.72
CA PHE A 626 2.85 -5.21 9.99
C PHE A 626 2.94 -6.67 9.59
N ASP A 627 4.11 -7.28 9.77
CA ASP A 627 4.32 -8.68 9.46
C ASP A 627 4.05 -9.54 10.69
N TRP A 628 3.72 -10.79 10.40
CA TRP A 628 3.38 -11.79 11.41
C TRP A 628 4.56 -12.02 12.36
N ARG A 629 4.31 -12.21 13.66
CA ARG A 629 5.36 -12.32 14.70
C ARG A 629 6.42 -13.39 14.40
N GLY A 630 6.04 -14.49 13.72
CA GLY A 630 6.98 -15.54 13.36
C GLY A 630 7.86 -15.21 12.15
N ALA A 631 7.51 -14.18 11.37
CA ALA A 631 8.33 -13.66 10.29
C ALA A 631 9.32 -12.57 10.76
N ARG A 632 9.22 -12.08 12.01
CA ARG A 632 10.08 -10.98 12.51
C ARG A 632 11.45 -11.45 13.00
N CYS A 633 12.46 -10.60 12.88
CA CYS A 633 13.80 -10.88 13.37
C CYS A 633 13.80 -11.09 14.90
N ARG A 634 14.34 -12.24 15.36
CA ARG A 634 14.58 -12.52 16.77
C ARG A 634 16.06 -12.32 17.09
N VAL A 635 16.35 -11.46 18.06
CA VAL A 635 17.70 -10.97 18.41
C VAL A 635 18.63 -12.06 19.02
N SER A 636 18.22 -13.33 19.17
CA SER A 636 19.02 -14.28 19.96
C SER A 636 19.13 -15.74 19.51
N ARG A 637 18.54 -16.20 18.39
CA ARG A 637 18.82 -17.55 17.85
C ARG A 637 18.59 -17.63 16.33
N PRO A 638 19.51 -18.25 15.56
CA PRO A 638 19.22 -18.68 14.20
C PRO A 638 18.29 -19.90 14.30
N THR A 639 16.98 -19.69 14.35
CA THR A 639 16.04 -20.81 14.22
C THR A 639 15.89 -21.17 12.74
N LEU A 640 16.20 -22.42 12.40
CA LEU A 640 15.73 -23.08 11.18
C LEU A 640 14.22 -22.87 11.04
N VAL A 641 13.81 -22.03 10.08
CA VAL A 641 12.43 -21.98 9.64
C VAL A 641 12.33 -22.89 8.42
N ASN A 642 11.73 -24.06 8.66
CA ASN A 642 11.28 -25.00 7.63
C ASN A 642 10.44 -24.25 6.60
N PHE A 643 10.93 -24.17 5.36
CA PHE A 643 10.21 -23.77 4.13
C PHE A 643 9.02 -22.81 4.36
N ALA A 644 9.32 -21.57 4.71
CA ALA A 644 8.40 -20.45 4.62
C ALA A 644 9.16 -19.30 3.95
N PRO A 645 8.95 -19.04 2.64
CA PRO A 645 9.57 -17.90 1.97
C PRO A 645 9.04 -16.60 2.59
N GLY A 646 9.91 -15.83 3.23
CA GLY A 646 9.56 -14.54 3.78
C GLY A 646 10.62 -14.04 4.76
N GLY A 647 11.22 -12.91 4.46
CA GLY A 647 12.07 -12.16 5.40
C GLY A 647 13.34 -11.62 4.73
N ALA A 648 13.76 -10.40 5.08
CA ALA A 648 14.70 -9.57 4.31
C ALA A 648 16.13 -10.12 4.36
N ALA A 649 17.00 -9.65 3.46
CA ALA A 649 18.43 -9.67 3.72
C ALA A 649 18.71 -8.79 4.95
N CYS A 650 18.92 -9.39 6.12
CA CYS A 650 19.64 -8.69 7.18
C CYS A 650 21.11 -8.62 6.73
N GLU A 651 21.56 -7.45 6.30
CA GLU A 651 22.99 -7.14 6.37
C GLU A 651 23.39 -7.12 7.85
N GLY A 652 24.47 -7.82 8.16
CA GLY A 652 25.13 -7.80 9.46
C GLY A 652 25.96 -6.54 9.67
#